data_AF-A0A2P6NG03-F1
#
_entry.id   AF-A0A2P6NG03-F1
#
_cell.length_a   1.000
_cell.length_b   1.000
_cell.length_c   1.000
_cell.angle_alpha   90.00
_cell.angle_beta   90.00
_cell.angle_gamma   90.00
#
_symmetry.space_group_name_H-M   'P 1'
#
loop_
_entity.id
_entity.type
_entity.pdbx_description
1 polymer ?
#
loop_
_entity_poly.entity_id
_entity_poly.type
_entity_poly.pdbx_seq_one_letter_code
_entity_poly.pdbx_strand_id
1 'polypeptide(L)'
;MNEGDPLSERIYSDYTGVSKKSGTFGCPMTLLLRLGTSSKFQRAVSWSDSSIRPTSVVAALIDSHERECGYLGDLSHTTTLFFLFLYLAFFVIPNDHSSTYTEHVRWLFITEGVGQIFLGLSAHVEIKRDMRYFEHNIWGLIAWFIFSITSACRFVLALSHFGLIETDFRWTTAIVLISLSFLYIYRSKTRWLFIGIAHLFPSVILFAFSFLHLYLKDGHHFDLMGASSVSAYFFILIIGNFGIDSWYLEVVNLFLWTALSVSFHQKLVGVIMGSQSDWPDTMKFAASTLEELGVSFEVNIVSAHRTPERLFEYAKTARSRGLKVIIAGAGGAAHLPGMVAALTPLPVLGVPVQSKALSGMDSLLSIAQMPGEGIPVGTLAIGRSGAINAALLAASILASSGNHPDISQKYDEYRSKQTESVNLVPVDESAKSLLSHATSSFTPTSNTSSTSEKKVETTEKIVTKDRSARVMTGGNIGIIGGGQLAKMSAIAAAYLGYKVWIYAPEEDPPASHSCYKYVRAEYDDAEALRKFAESVDVITYEFENIPPFTLQTLDKYSPVRPKPQVNAICQDRYAEKSFVKNLGIATAPFEKVKSLEELKESLSRIGFPSVLKSNNFGYDGKGQHTIKQESDIPVAWEKMESVKSESAILEGFVNFTMEVSVLVARTLDGQKKTFPVVENRHENHILKQTIVPAQVSEETKKKATDIALAIAEAFDLVGLVAVEMFIKADGSVVVNEMAPRPHNSGHWSIEGCQTSQFQQHIRAVCGLPLGDTEPLGEGKWMMENLLGDEINQWMKRLEDGESVHVYGKPEIKPGRKLGHSTRAQK
;
A
#
# COMPACT_ATOMS: atom_id res chain seq x y z
N MET A 1 -30.24 6.85 48.27
CA MET A 1 -30.65 7.57 49.49
C MET A 1 -29.41 8.04 50.21
N ASN A 2 -29.56 9.13 50.96
CA ASN A 2 -28.57 10.02 51.60
C ASN A 2 -28.25 11.22 50.69
N GLU A 3 -29.20 12.14 50.51
CA GLU A 3 -29.65 13.22 51.43
C GLU A 3 -28.75 14.45 51.36
N GLY A 4 -29.34 15.52 50.82
CA GLY A 4 -28.71 16.81 50.58
C GLY A 4 -28.57 17.63 51.84
N ASP A 5 -27.56 18.51 51.81
CA ASP A 5 -27.28 19.47 52.87
C ASP A 5 -28.33 20.61 52.86
N PRO A 6 -29.14 20.77 53.95
CA PRO A 6 -30.23 21.75 54.04
C PRO A 6 -29.79 23.22 54.05
N LEU A 7 -28.48 23.50 54.14
CA LEU A 7 -27.98 24.88 54.20
C LEU A 7 -28.07 25.59 52.85
N SER A 8 -27.93 24.85 51.76
CA SER A 8 -27.88 25.38 50.40
C SER A 8 -29.24 25.85 49.86
N GLU A 9 -30.32 25.14 50.20
CA GLU A 9 -31.67 25.47 49.74
C GLU A 9 -32.25 26.72 50.41
N ARG A 10 -31.87 27.00 51.67
CA ARG A 10 -32.28 28.22 52.38
C ARG A 10 -31.67 29.48 51.75
N ILE A 11 -30.41 29.41 51.33
CA ILE A 11 -29.70 30.55 50.73
C ILE A 11 -30.24 30.85 49.32
N TYR A 12 -30.58 29.83 48.53
CA TYR A 12 -31.09 30.02 47.17
C TYR A 12 -32.50 30.65 47.15
N SER A 13 -33.38 30.21 48.07
CA SER A 13 -34.74 30.73 48.25
C SER A 13 -34.75 32.20 48.68
N ASP A 14 -33.93 32.56 49.68
CA ASP A 14 -33.99 33.88 50.32
C ASP A 14 -33.44 35.03 49.43
N TYR A 15 -32.62 34.70 48.42
CA TYR A 15 -31.97 35.69 47.56
C TYR A 15 -32.54 35.81 46.14
N THR A 16 -33.21 34.78 45.62
CA THR A 16 -33.74 34.78 44.25
C THR A 16 -35.26 34.87 44.16
N GLY A 17 -35.99 34.51 45.23
CA GLY A 17 -37.45 34.60 45.30
C GLY A 17 -38.22 33.64 44.39
N VAL A 18 -37.57 32.63 43.80
CA VAL A 18 -38.20 31.69 42.85
C VAL A 18 -38.07 30.25 43.34
N SER A 19 -39.20 29.54 43.42
CA SER A 19 -39.23 28.10 43.72
C SER A 19 -39.05 27.26 42.45
N LYS A 20 -38.42 26.09 42.60
CA LYS A 20 -37.87 25.21 41.55
C LYS A 20 -38.92 24.52 40.64
N LYS A 21 -40.10 25.10 40.43
CA LYS A 21 -41.24 24.45 39.74
C LYS A 21 -41.63 24.97 38.35
N SER A 22 -40.92 25.91 37.75
CA SER A 22 -41.21 26.35 36.37
C SER A 22 -40.02 26.15 35.44
N GLY A 23 -40.10 25.10 34.61
CA GLY A 23 -39.06 24.63 33.71
C GLY A 23 -38.86 25.50 32.47
N THR A 24 -38.21 26.65 32.64
CA THR A 24 -37.65 27.44 31.54
C THR A 24 -36.41 28.17 32.06
N PHE A 25 -35.21 27.73 31.69
CA PHE A 25 -33.97 28.43 32.00
C PHE A 25 -33.57 29.31 30.81
N GLY A 26 -33.67 30.63 31.01
CA GLY A 26 -33.14 31.64 30.09
C GLY A 26 -31.62 31.80 30.24
N CYS A 27 -31.01 32.36 29.18
CA CYS A 27 -29.58 32.64 29.02
C CYS A 27 -28.83 33.08 30.32
N PRO A 28 -27.61 32.58 30.59
CA PRO A 28 -26.77 32.97 31.74
C PRO A 28 -26.54 34.48 31.89
N MET A 29 -26.57 35.21 30.78
CA MET A 29 -26.41 36.66 30.76
C MET A 29 -27.58 37.40 31.42
N THR A 30 -28.79 36.83 31.37
CA THR A 30 -30.01 37.37 31.98
C THR A 30 -30.01 37.20 33.50
N LEU A 31 -29.35 36.16 34.02
CA LEU A 31 -29.19 35.91 35.46
C LEU A 31 -28.18 36.90 36.08
N LEU A 32 -27.05 37.12 35.40
CA LEU A 32 -26.01 38.08 35.83
C LEU A 32 -26.51 39.54 35.83
N LEU A 33 -27.27 39.92 34.79
CA LEU A 33 -27.86 41.26 34.72
C LEU A 33 -28.90 41.50 35.83
N ARG A 34 -29.69 40.47 36.20
CA ARG A 34 -30.65 40.57 37.31
C ARG A 34 -29.98 40.61 38.68
N LEU A 35 -28.88 39.87 38.88
CA LEU A 35 -28.09 39.89 40.12
C LEU A 35 -27.37 41.23 40.34
N GLY A 36 -26.83 41.85 39.29
CA GLY A 36 -26.18 43.16 39.37
C GLY A 36 -27.11 44.32 39.72
N THR A 37 -28.41 44.19 39.41
CA THR A 37 -29.45 45.21 39.68
C THR A 37 -30.19 45.02 41.00
N SER A 38 -29.93 43.94 41.76
CA SER A 38 -30.60 43.68 43.03
C SER A 38 -30.06 44.57 44.15
N SER A 39 -30.92 45.44 44.69
CA SER A 39 -30.59 46.32 45.82
C SER A 39 -30.27 45.59 47.14
N LYS A 40 -30.50 44.26 47.21
CA LYS A 40 -30.07 43.39 48.31
C LYS A 40 -28.63 42.90 48.14
N PHE A 41 -28.20 42.61 46.91
CA PHE A 41 -26.82 42.18 46.62
C PHE A 41 -25.84 43.36 46.76
N GLN A 42 -26.23 44.55 46.29
CA GLN A 42 -25.43 45.76 46.48
C GLN A 42 -25.27 46.14 47.97
N ARG A 43 -26.26 45.81 48.83
CA ARG A 43 -26.19 46.04 50.28
C ARG A 43 -25.34 45.03 51.03
N ALA A 44 -25.23 43.79 50.56
CA ALA A 44 -24.36 42.78 51.18
C ALA A 44 -22.86 43.07 50.95
N VAL A 45 -22.52 43.84 49.92
CA VAL A 45 -21.13 44.19 49.56
C VAL A 45 -20.71 45.53 50.16
N SER A 46 -21.65 46.37 50.59
CA SER A 46 -21.36 47.64 51.25
C SER A 46 -21.50 47.53 52.78
N TRP A 47 -20.37 47.33 53.46
CA TRP A 47 -20.03 47.68 54.87
C TRP A 47 -19.46 46.55 55.73
N SER A 48 -18.15 46.68 56.01
CA SER A 48 -17.45 46.54 57.31
C SER A 48 -17.86 45.44 58.30
N ASP A 49 -17.81 44.16 57.91
CA ASP A 49 -17.67 43.08 58.89
C ASP A 49 -16.48 42.19 58.52
N SER A 50 -15.44 42.22 59.37
CA SER A 50 -14.17 41.53 59.20
C SER A 50 -14.24 40.01 59.36
N SER A 51 -15.44 39.43 59.39
CA SER A 51 -15.66 38.00 59.64
C SER A 51 -16.01 37.18 58.39
N ILE A 52 -16.23 37.80 57.22
CA ILE A 52 -16.44 37.07 55.96
C ILE A 52 -15.22 37.30 55.05
N ARG A 53 -14.43 36.24 54.86
CA ARG A 53 -13.29 36.29 53.95
C ARG A 53 -13.80 36.34 52.49
N PRO A 54 -13.21 37.18 51.60
CA PRO A 54 -13.57 37.23 50.17
C PRO A 54 -13.53 35.86 49.48
N THR A 55 -12.68 34.97 49.99
CA THR A 55 -12.56 33.57 49.56
C THR A 55 -13.85 32.76 49.75
N SER A 56 -14.72 33.11 50.70
CA SER A 56 -15.93 32.35 51.02
C SER A 56 -17.07 32.61 50.03
N VAL A 57 -17.18 33.84 49.52
CA VAL A 57 -18.17 34.22 48.49
C VAL A 57 -17.75 33.68 47.12
N VAL A 58 -16.44 33.70 46.84
CA VAL A 58 -15.84 33.11 45.63
C VAL A 58 -15.96 31.58 45.66
N ALA A 59 -15.74 30.93 46.81
CA ALA A 59 -15.94 29.49 46.96
C ALA A 59 -17.40 29.07 46.77
N ALA A 60 -18.37 29.86 47.25
CA ALA A 60 -19.80 29.57 47.05
C ALA A 60 -20.24 29.72 45.59
N LEU A 61 -19.66 30.67 44.85
CA LEU A 61 -19.89 30.85 43.41
C LEU A 61 -19.24 29.74 42.57
N ILE A 62 -18.06 29.27 42.96
CA ILE A 62 -17.37 28.14 42.33
C ILE A 62 -18.14 26.84 42.58
N ASP A 63 -18.56 26.58 43.82
CA ASP A 63 -19.25 25.36 44.23
C ASP A 63 -20.70 25.27 43.68
N SER A 64 -21.36 26.40 43.44
CA SER A 64 -22.64 26.45 42.70
C SER A 64 -22.45 26.20 41.20
N HIS A 65 -21.31 26.55 40.63
CA HIS A 65 -21.02 26.39 39.20
C HIS A 65 -20.52 24.96 38.89
N GLU A 66 -19.71 24.38 39.77
CA GLU A 66 -19.22 22.99 39.67
C GLU A 66 -20.32 21.95 39.84
N ARG A 67 -21.41 22.25 40.57
CA ARG A 67 -22.55 21.34 40.74
C ARG A 67 -23.57 21.36 39.60
N GLU A 68 -23.65 22.44 38.80
CA GLU A 68 -24.52 22.50 37.61
C GLU A 68 -23.81 22.07 36.32
N CYS A 69 -22.49 22.22 36.25
CA CYS A 69 -21.69 21.84 35.08
C CYS A 69 -20.87 20.59 35.39
N GLY A 70 -21.51 19.42 35.30
CA GLY A 70 -20.82 18.13 35.43
C GLY A 70 -19.62 18.03 34.48
N TYR A 71 -18.43 17.93 35.06
CA TYR A 71 -17.14 17.56 34.45
C TYR A 71 -16.90 18.02 33.01
N LEU A 72 -16.51 19.29 32.85
CA LEU A 72 -15.76 19.78 31.69
C LEU A 72 -14.54 20.57 32.19
N GLY A 73 -13.34 20.00 31.99
CA GLY A 73 -12.07 20.62 32.34
C GLY A 73 -11.66 21.77 31.42
N ASP A 74 -10.77 22.62 31.94
CA ASP A 74 -9.91 23.62 31.31
C ASP A 74 -10.44 25.00 30.85
N LEU A 75 -11.70 25.37 31.10
CA LEU A 75 -12.17 26.77 30.88
C LEU A 75 -12.29 27.62 32.16
N SER A 76 -12.08 27.04 33.35
CA SER A 76 -12.40 27.69 34.63
C SER A 76 -11.28 28.59 35.21
N HIS A 77 -10.01 28.40 34.84
CA HIS A 77 -8.91 29.20 35.39
C HIS A 77 -8.73 30.56 34.70
N THR A 78 -8.92 30.63 33.39
CA THR A 78 -8.69 31.86 32.60
C THR A 78 -9.81 32.89 32.81
N THR A 79 -11.05 32.42 32.91
CA THR A 79 -12.23 33.25 33.16
C THR A 79 -12.20 33.82 34.59
N THR A 80 -11.77 33.01 35.57
CA THR A 80 -11.59 33.45 36.97
C THR A 80 -10.46 34.48 37.11
N LEU A 81 -9.35 34.33 36.38
CA LEU A 81 -8.26 35.32 36.35
C LEU A 81 -8.68 36.64 35.68
N PHE A 82 -9.52 36.59 34.65
CA PHE A 82 -10.05 37.77 33.97
C PHE A 82 -10.99 38.59 34.87
N PHE A 83 -11.85 37.93 35.66
CA PHE A 83 -12.71 38.61 36.63
C PHE A 83 -11.96 39.07 37.89
N LEU A 84 -10.92 38.35 38.32
CA LEU A 84 -10.00 38.80 39.38
C LEU A 84 -9.24 40.08 38.96
N PHE A 85 -8.85 40.19 37.68
CA PHE A 85 -8.21 41.37 37.12
C PHE A 85 -9.17 42.58 37.03
N LEU A 86 -10.42 42.36 36.64
CA LEU A 86 -11.47 43.39 36.65
C LEU A 86 -11.83 43.87 38.07
N TYR A 87 -11.83 42.97 39.06
CA TYR A 87 -12.07 43.31 40.47
C TYR A 87 -10.92 44.16 41.06
N LEU A 88 -9.67 43.79 40.77
CA LEU A 88 -8.47 44.55 41.18
C LEU A 88 -8.42 45.94 40.51
N ALA A 89 -8.86 46.05 39.24
CA ALA A 89 -8.88 47.30 38.50
C ALA A 89 -9.96 48.31 38.98
N PHE A 90 -11.09 47.83 39.53
CA PHE A 90 -12.18 48.69 39.98
C PHE A 90 -12.13 49.08 41.47
N PHE A 91 -11.50 48.30 42.35
CA PHE A 91 -11.66 48.45 43.81
C PHE A 91 -10.37 48.59 44.66
N VAL A 92 -9.17 48.57 44.08
CA VAL A 92 -7.90 48.61 44.85
C VAL A 92 -7.14 49.94 44.81
N ILE A 93 -7.53 50.93 43.99
CA ILE A 93 -6.91 52.26 44.05
C ILE A 93 -7.73 53.16 45.00
N PRO A 94 -7.16 53.62 46.13
CA PRO A 94 -7.87 54.41 47.13
C PRO A 94 -8.27 55.79 46.60
N ASN A 95 -9.45 56.26 47.03
CA ASN A 95 -9.85 57.65 47.00
C ASN A 95 -8.91 58.47 47.89
N ASP A 96 -8.12 59.36 47.31
CA ASP A 96 -7.84 60.60 48.01
C ASP A 96 -7.89 61.80 47.09
N HIS A 97 -8.48 62.86 47.63
CA HIS A 97 -9.11 63.93 46.90
C HIS A 97 -8.11 64.91 46.27
N SER A 98 -8.58 65.62 45.24
CA SER A 98 -7.93 66.72 44.52
C SER A 98 -6.97 66.37 43.38
N SER A 99 -7.53 65.80 42.31
CA SER A 99 -7.34 66.45 41.00
C SER A 99 -8.46 66.03 40.05
N THR A 100 -8.89 66.96 39.20
CA THR A 100 -9.81 66.78 38.07
C THR A 100 -9.31 65.79 37.01
N TYR A 101 -8.27 65.01 37.32
CA TYR A 101 -7.59 64.05 36.47
C TYR A 101 -8.26 62.66 36.51
N THR A 102 -8.89 62.28 37.64
CA THR A 102 -9.43 60.91 37.83
C THR A 102 -10.80 60.69 37.17
N GLU A 103 -11.62 61.74 37.00
CA GLU A 103 -12.89 61.64 36.27
C GLU A 103 -12.70 61.61 34.75
N HIS A 104 -11.69 62.30 34.21
CA HIS A 104 -11.38 62.25 32.78
C HIS A 104 -10.82 60.87 32.35
N VAL A 105 -10.01 60.23 33.19
CA VAL A 105 -9.46 58.88 32.89
C VAL A 105 -10.54 57.80 32.90
N ARG A 106 -11.60 57.94 33.73
CA ARG A 106 -12.74 57.00 33.74
C ARG A 106 -13.67 57.14 32.53
N TRP A 107 -13.85 58.34 31.98
CA TRP A 107 -14.66 58.56 30.77
C TRP A 107 -13.89 58.26 29.47
N LEU A 108 -12.57 58.51 29.44
CA LEU A 108 -11.68 58.09 28.33
C LEU A 108 -11.76 56.57 28.09
N PHE A 109 -11.60 55.76 29.13
CA PHE A 109 -11.55 54.29 28.96
C PHE A 109 -12.86 53.63 28.51
N ILE A 110 -14.02 54.26 28.75
CA ILE A 110 -15.33 53.67 28.45
C ILE A 110 -15.84 54.05 27.04
N THR A 111 -15.31 55.11 26.41
CA THR A 111 -15.78 55.59 25.09
C THR A 111 -14.72 55.58 23.97
N GLU A 112 -13.43 55.42 24.29
CA GLU A 112 -12.31 55.40 23.31
C GLU A 112 -12.11 54.09 22.55
N GLY A 113 -12.77 53.00 22.94
CA GLY A 113 -12.48 51.67 22.38
C GLY A 113 -12.92 51.45 20.94
N VAL A 114 -13.89 52.21 20.42
CA VAL A 114 -14.67 51.73 19.27
C VAL A 114 -14.29 52.37 17.94
N GLY A 115 -13.21 53.15 17.92
CA GLY A 115 -12.64 53.60 16.67
C GLY A 115 -13.45 54.76 16.13
N GLN A 116 -12.87 55.92 16.26
CA GLN A 116 -12.57 56.62 15.04
C GLN A 116 -11.10 57.01 15.22
N ILE A 117 -10.25 56.73 14.25
CA ILE A 117 -10.38 57.43 12.98
C ILE A 117 -10.45 58.91 13.38
N PHE A 118 -9.39 59.63 13.22
CA PHE A 118 -9.28 60.28 11.96
C PHE A 118 -8.01 61.04 12.19
N LEU A 119 -7.01 60.73 11.38
CA LEU A 119 -6.13 61.77 10.93
C LEU A 119 -5.19 62.24 12.09
N GLY A 120 -3.87 62.18 11.91
CA GLY A 120 -3.33 62.72 10.66
C GLY A 120 -4.06 64.01 10.23
N LEU A 121 -4.63 64.77 11.17
CA LEU A 121 -4.88 66.19 11.13
C LEU A 121 -3.94 66.65 12.25
N SER A 122 -2.64 66.74 12.04
CA SER A 122 -2.06 67.52 10.93
C SER A 122 -2.94 68.73 10.65
N ALA A 123 -3.14 69.56 11.65
CA ALA A 123 -2.78 70.97 11.54
C ALA A 123 -3.11 71.70 12.84
N HIS A 124 -2.05 72.24 13.46
CA HIS A 124 -2.10 73.42 14.35
C HIS A 124 -2.76 73.15 15.71
N VAL A 125 -2.11 73.40 16.85
CA VAL A 125 -1.67 74.72 17.30
C VAL A 125 -0.49 74.60 18.28
N GLU A 126 0.43 75.56 18.17
CA GLU A 126 1.70 75.80 18.87
C GLU A 126 1.84 75.29 20.32
N ILE A 127 2.95 74.58 20.60
CA ILE A 127 3.63 74.67 21.91
C ILE A 127 5.09 75.08 21.66
N LYS A 128 5.32 76.39 21.86
CA LYS A 128 6.64 76.99 22.08
C LYS A 128 7.08 76.73 23.52
N ARG A 129 8.39 76.49 23.69
CA ARG A 129 9.21 76.51 24.93
C ARG A 129 8.84 75.38 25.91
N ASP A 130 9.70 74.42 26.26
CA ASP A 130 11.10 74.53 26.70
C ASP A 130 11.73 73.12 26.61
N MET A 131 12.78 72.92 25.80
CA MET A 131 13.41 71.61 25.55
C MET A 131 14.51 71.25 26.58
N ARG A 132 14.24 71.39 27.88
CA ARG A 132 15.19 70.95 28.93
C ARG A 132 14.68 69.81 29.83
N TYR A 133 13.43 69.38 29.67
CA TYR A 133 12.87 68.26 30.44
C TYR A 133 12.81 66.92 29.69
N PHE A 134 13.01 66.92 28.35
CA PHE A 134 12.82 65.73 27.52
C PHE A 134 14.08 64.90 27.25
N GLU A 135 15.28 65.40 27.56
CA GLU A 135 16.53 64.64 27.36
C GLU A 135 16.64 63.43 28.31
N HIS A 136 15.92 63.43 29.43
CA HIS A 136 15.98 62.32 30.41
C HIS A 136 14.86 61.29 30.27
N ASN A 137 13.93 61.45 29.33
CA ASN A 137 12.78 60.54 29.19
C ASN A 137 12.62 59.96 27.79
N ILE A 138 13.71 59.90 27.02
CA ILE A 138 13.74 59.20 25.73
C ILE A 138 13.40 57.72 25.91
N TRP A 139 13.80 57.12 27.04
CA TRP A 139 13.46 55.76 27.42
C TRP A 139 11.99 55.59 27.78
N GLY A 140 11.38 56.58 28.44
CA GLY A 140 9.94 56.61 28.71
C GLY A 140 9.12 56.71 27.42
N LEU A 141 9.58 57.52 26.46
CA LEU A 141 8.94 57.66 25.15
C LEU A 141 9.06 56.38 24.32
N ILE A 142 10.25 55.76 24.32
CA ILE A 142 10.50 54.46 23.68
C ILE A 142 9.66 53.36 24.32
N ALA A 143 9.59 53.30 25.65
CA ALA A 143 8.78 52.33 26.37
C ALA A 143 7.27 52.50 26.09
N TRP A 144 6.79 53.75 26.08
CA TRP A 144 5.40 54.08 25.73
C TRP A 144 5.06 53.70 24.28
N PHE A 145 6.02 53.91 23.37
CA PHE A 145 5.88 53.55 21.96
C PHE A 145 5.86 52.04 21.73
N ILE A 146 6.79 51.30 22.37
CA ILE A 146 6.81 49.83 22.35
C ILE A 146 5.51 49.27 22.95
N PHE A 147 5.05 49.82 24.08
CA PHE A 147 3.83 49.39 24.74
C PHE A 147 2.58 49.62 23.86
N SER A 148 2.51 50.77 23.18
CA SER A 148 1.41 51.11 22.28
C SER A 148 1.33 50.18 21.07
N ILE A 149 2.47 49.90 20.41
CA ILE A 149 2.54 48.97 19.28
C ILE A 149 2.20 47.54 19.73
N THR A 150 2.76 47.10 20.85
CA THR A 150 2.53 45.76 21.40
C THR A 150 1.05 45.55 21.75
N SER A 151 0.40 46.58 22.31
CA SER A 151 -1.01 46.54 22.69
C SER A 151 -1.93 46.53 21.47
N ALA A 152 -1.63 47.36 20.45
CA ALA A 152 -2.37 47.35 19.19
C ALA A 152 -2.26 46.00 18.46
N CYS A 153 -1.06 45.40 18.41
CA CYS A 153 -0.87 44.08 17.83
C CYS A 153 -1.60 42.97 18.60
N ARG A 154 -1.61 43.02 19.95
CA ARG A 154 -2.36 42.06 20.77
C ARG A 154 -3.86 42.18 20.60
N PHE A 155 -4.38 43.38 20.42
CA PHE A 155 -5.80 43.61 20.16
C PHE A 155 -6.24 43.05 18.81
N VAL A 156 -5.44 43.26 17.75
CA VAL A 156 -5.70 42.70 16.41
C VAL A 156 -5.62 41.15 16.43
N LEU A 157 -4.64 40.58 17.14
CA LEU A 157 -4.54 39.13 17.34
C LEU A 157 -5.73 38.57 18.12
N ALA A 158 -6.18 39.25 19.17
CA ALA A 158 -7.34 38.83 19.95
C ALA A 158 -8.61 38.82 19.09
N LEU A 159 -8.86 39.87 18.31
CA LEU A 159 -10.00 39.94 17.39
C LEU A 159 -9.94 38.84 16.31
N SER A 160 -8.74 38.47 15.84
CA SER A 160 -8.54 37.36 14.91
C SER A 160 -8.79 35.99 15.55
N HIS A 161 -8.34 35.78 16.78
CA HIS A 161 -8.50 34.51 17.51
C HIS A 161 -9.97 34.19 17.81
N PHE A 162 -10.79 35.23 17.96
CA PHE A 162 -12.24 35.12 18.12
C PHE A 162 -13.03 35.19 16.80
N GLY A 163 -12.36 35.22 15.64
CA GLY A 163 -12.99 35.17 14.31
C GLY A 163 -13.78 36.42 13.91
N LEU A 164 -13.52 37.57 14.56
CA LEU A 164 -14.23 38.83 14.32
C LEU A 164 -13.65 39.64 13.14
N ILE A 165 -12.41 39.35 12.75
CA ILE A 165 -11.72 39.92 11.57
C ILE A 165 -10.83 38.84 10.93
N GLU A 166 -10.72 38.84 9.60
CA GLU A 166 -9.70 38.06 8.89
C GLU A 166 -8.37 38.83 8.92
N THR A 167 -7.29 38.23 9.43
CA THR A 167 -5.99 38.88 9.57
C THR A 167 -5.24 38.91 8.23
N ASP A 168 -5.39 39.99 7.48
CA ASP A 168 -4.55 40.28 6.32
C ASP A 168 -3.26 41.00 6.75
N PHE A 169 -2.09 40.46 6.35
CA PHE A 169 -0.73 40.90 6.71
C PHE A 169 -0.47 42.39 6.42
N ARG A 170 -1.30 42.98 5.55
CA ARG A 170 -1.26 44.38 5.13
C ARG A 170 -1.53 45.38 6.27
N TRP A 171 -2.40 45.05 7.24
CA TRP A 171 -2.75 45.98 8.32
C TRP A 171 -1.65 46.12 9.37
N THR A 172 -1.04 45.01 9.77
CA THR A 172 0.08 45.02 10.72
C THR A 172 1.30 45.71 10.12
N THR A 173 1.54 45.49 8.83
CA THR A 173 2.63 46.15 8.09
C THR A 173 2.39 47.66 7.95
N ALA A 174 1.14 48.09 7.70
CA ALA A 174 0.80 49.51 7.64
C ALA A 174 0.97 50.23 8.99
N ILE A 175 0.59 49.59 10.10
CA ILE A 175 0.77 50.14 11.45
C ILE A 175 2.26 50.31 11.79
N VAL A 176 3.09 49.34 11.43
CA VAL A 176 4.55 49.40 11.63
C VAL A 176 5.20 50.47 10.74
N LEU A 177 4.78 50.61 9.48
CA LEU A 177 5.31 51.62 8.56
C LEU A 177 4.89 53.05 8.94
N ILE A 178 3.66 53.26 9.41
CA ILE A 178 3.19 54.55 9.94
C ILE A 178 3.96 54.91 11.23
N SER A 179 4.22 53.92 12.08
CA SER A 179 4.99 54.11 13.31
C SER A 179 6.46 54.46 13.04
N LEU A 180 7.10 53.80 12.07
CA LEU A 180 8.49 54.07 11.69
C LEU A 180 8.67 55.40 10.95
N SER A 181 7.65 55.87 10.22
CA SER A 181 7.68 57.19 9.56
C SER A 181 7.54 58.34 10.56
N PHE A 182 6.86 58.14 11.70
CA PHE A 182 6.88 59.09 12.83
C PHE A 182 8.28 59.24 13.45
N LEU A 183 9.07 58.16 13.51
CA LEU A 183 10.49 58.18 13.94
C LEU A 183 11.40 58.87 12.90
N TYR A 184 11.10 58.74 11.60
CA TYR A 184 11.83 59.42 10.53
C TYR A 184 11.62 60.94 10.52
N ILE A 185 10.43 61.42 10.93
CA ILE A 185 10.10 62.85 11.00
C ILE A 185 10.84 63.55 12.16
N TYR A 186 11.28 62.82 13.21
CA TYR A 186 12.02 63.37 14.36
C TYR A 186 13.54 63.52 14.12
N ARG A 187 13.92 63.86 12.88
CA ARG A 187 15.30 63.99 12.41
C ARG A 187 15.92 65.35 12.77
N SER A 188 15.93 65.72 14.05
CA SER A 188 16.74 66.86 14.50
C SER A 188 17.74 66.46 15.58
N LYS A 189 18.98 66.23 15.11
CA LYS A 189 20.25 66.39 15.82
C LYS A 189 20.37 65.72 17.19
N THR A 190 20.54 64.40 17.22
CA THR A 190 21.30 63.77 18.33
C THR A 190 21.83 62.40 17.94
N ARG A 191 23.16 62.22 18.04
CA ARG A 191 23.87 60.94 17.85
C ARG A 191 23.37 59.82 18.79
N TRP A 192 22.73 60.17 19.90
CA TRP A 192 22.16 59.23 20.87
C TRP A 192 20.92 58.48 20.36
N LEU A 193 20.18 59.05 19.40
CA LEU A 193 19.07 58.34 18.74
C LEU A 193 19.58 57.14 17.93
N PHE A 194 20.83 57.20 17.45
CA PHE A 194 21.47 56.14 16.65
C PHE A 194 21.78 54.89 17.48
N ILE A 195 22.19 55.07 18.74
CA ILE A 195 22.44 53.96 19.68
C ILE A 195 21.12 53.38 20.18
N GLY A 196 20.12 54.22 20.45
CA GLY A 196 18.76 53.79 20.80
C GLY A 196 18.11 52.96 19.68
N ILE A 197 18.17 53.42 18.44
CA ILE A 197 17.64 52.70 17.27
C ILE A 197 18.44 51.41 17.01
N ALA A 198 19.77 51.42 17.19
CA ALA A 198 20.59 50.21 17.08
C ALA A 198 20.31 49.16 18.17
N HIS A 199 19.82 49.55 19.35
CA HIS A 199 19.37 48.63 20.41
C HIS A 199 17.88 48.25 20.32
N LEU A 200 17.05 49.10 19.70
CA LEU A 200 15.67 48.75 19.33
C LEU A 200 15.63 47.76 18.18
N PHE A 201 16.57 47.81 17.24
CA PHE A 201 16.58 46.95 16.06
C PHE A 201 16.58 45.45 16.41
N PRO A 202 17.44 44.95 17.32
CA PRO A 202 17.38 43.56 17.77
C PRO A 202 16.06 43.22 18.44
N SER A 203 15.49 44.15 19.21
CA SER A 203 14.25 43.92 19.98
C SER A 203 13.01 43.89 19.09
N VAL A 204 12.95 44.76 18.08
CA VAL A 204 11.88 44.78 17.05
C VAL A 204 12.01 43.58 16.12
N ILE A 205 13.24 43.17 15.79
CA ILE A 205 13.52 41.95 15.03
C ILE A 205 13.11 40.71 15.85
N LEU A 206 13.49 40.63 17.13
CA LEU A 206 13.09 39.55 18.04
C LEU A 206 11.56 39.50 18.24
N PHE A 207 10.89 40.66 18.32
CA PHE A 207 9.44 40.73 18.43
C PHE A 207 8.75 40.31 17.12
N ALA A 208 9.24 40.77 15.96
CA ALA A 208 8.75 40.36 14.65
C ALA A 208 8.95 38.86 14.40
N PHE A 209 10.09 38.30 14.82
CA PHE A 209 10.36 36.86 14.74
C PHE A 209 9.55 36.05 15.77
N SER A 210 9.32 36.57 16.98
CA SER A 210 8.44 35.92 17.97
C SER A 210 6.98 35.91 17.51
N PHE A 211 6.54 37.00 16.86
CA PHE A 211 5.22 37.10 16.26
C PHE A 211 5.10 36.19 15.03
N LEU A 212 6.10 36.15 14.15
CA LEU A 212 6.16 35.22 13.01
C LEU A 212 6.17 33.76 13.50
N HIS A 213 6.89 33.48 14.59
CA HIS A 213 6.90 32.16 15.22
C HIS A 213 5.52 31.77 15.79
N LEU A 214 4.82 32.69 16.46
CA LEU A 214 3.45 32.48 16.93
C LEU A 214 2.45 32.34 15.77
N TYR A 215 2.57 33.17 14.73
CA TYR A 215 1.70 33.17 13.55
C TYR A 215 1.86 31.90 12.70
N LEU A 216 3.08 31.38 12.56
CA LEU A 216 3.36 30.10 11.88
C LEU A 216 2.97 28.89 12.74
N LYS A 217 3.05 29.00 14.08
CA LYS A 217 2.66 27.94 15.01
C LYS A 217 1.15 27.66 14.99
N ASP A 218 0.34 28.66 14.62
CA ASP A 218 -1.12 28.54 14.47
C ASP A 218 -1.57 28.14 13.04
N GLY A 219 -0.62 27.85 12.13
CA GLY A 219 -0.91 27.16 10.86
C GLY A 219 -1.30 28.04 9.66
N HIS A 220 -1.06 29.36 9.73
CA HIS A 220 -1.26 30.27 8.59
C HIS A 220 -0.08 30.20 7.59
N HIS A 221 -0.37 30.27 6.28
CA HIS A 221 0.64 30.23 5.20
C HIS A 221 1.21 31.62 4.91
N PHE A 222 2.53 31.70 4.67
CA PHE A 222 3.25 32.92 4.31
C PHE A 222 3.79 32.81 2.88
N ASP A 223 3.31 33.66 1.96
CA ASP A 223 3.78 33.68 0.56
C ASP A 223 5.08 34.50 0.45
N LEU A 224 6.21 33.82 0.23
CA LEU A 224 7.55 34.42 0.20
C LEU A 224 7.80 35.34 -1.01
N MET A 225 7.00 35.26 -2.08
CA MET A 225 7.26 36.03 -3.30
C MET A 225 6.97 37.54 -3.15
N GLY A 226 6.11 37.94 -2.20
CA GLY A 226 5.83 39.36 -1.92
C GLY A 226 6.89 40.05 -1.04
N ALA A 227 7.52 39.31 -0.12
CA ALA A 227 8.41 39.88 0.90
C ALA A 227 9.84 40.13 0.42
N SER A 228 10.30 39.39 -0.60
CA SER A 228 11.65 39.53 -1.19
C SER A 228 11.85 40.89 -1.89
N SER A 229 10.79 41.50 -2.41
CA SER A 229 10.84 42.80 -3.08
C SER A 229 10.94 43.98 -2.10
N VAL A 230 10.31 43.87 -0.92
CA VAL A 230 10.33 44.93 0.11
C VAL A 230 11.61 44.87 0.95
N SER A 231 12.11 43.67 1.27
CA SER A 231 13.37 43.50 2.00
C SER A 231 14.59 43.90 1.16
N ALA A 232 14.61 43.56 -0.13
CA ALA A 232 15.69 43.95 -1.04
C ALA A 232 15.75 45.48 -1.28
N TYR A 233 14.60 46.15 -1.38
CA TYR A 233 14.55 47.61 -1.52
C TYR A 233 15.06 48.32 -0.27
N PHE A 234 14.74 47.79 0.92
CA PHE A 234 15.24 48.31 2.20
C PHE A 234 16.74 48.05 2.38
N PHE A 235 17.25 46.90 1.93
CA PHE A 235 18.66 46.52 2.00
C PHE A 235 19.53 47.40 1.09
N ILE A 236 19.05 47.73 -0.11
CA ILE A 236 19.74 48.62 -1.06
C ILE A 236 19.77 50.08 -0.55
N LEU A 237 18.69 50.55 0.09
CA LEU A 237 18.62 51.90 0.70
C LEU A 237 19.57 52.08 1.90
N ILE A 238 19.87 51.01 2.63
CA ILE A 238 20.77 51.04 3.79
C ILE A 238 22.25 50.98 3.36
N ILE A 239 22.60 50.10 2.40
CA ILE A 239 23.98 49.98 1.89
C ILE A 239 24.39 51.25 1.12
N GLY A 240 23.48 51.85 0.36
CA GLY A 240 23.76 53.04 -0.45
C GLY A 240 24.00 54.33 0.34
N ASN A 241 23.53 54.45 1.59
CA ASN A 241 23.57 55.71 2.35
C ASN A 241 24.49 55.70 3.59
N PHE A 242 24.93 54.54 4.08
CA PHE A 242 25.53 54.47 5.43
C PHE A 242 26.90 53.80 5.53
N GLY A 243 27.55 53.42 4.41
CA GLY A 243 28.98 53.06 4.37
C GLY A 243 29.42 52.15 5.53
N ILE A 244 28.93 50.92 5.56
CA ILE A 244 29.16 49.98 6.66
C ILE A 244 30.34 49.07 6.33
N ASP A 245 31.33 49.02 7.22
CA ASP A 245 32.55 48.20 7.12
C ASP A 245 32.24 46.69 7.08
N SER A 246 33.09 45.94 6.35
CA SER A 246 32.84 44.55 5.92
C SER A 246 32.61 43.54 7.05
N TRP A 247 32.99 43.85 8.29
CA TRP A 247 32.78 42.98 9.45
C TRP A 247 31.28 42.82 9.80
N TYR A 248 30.46 43.86 9.58
CA TYR A 248 29.02 43.79 9.85
C TYR A 248 28.29 42.94 8.81
N LEU A 249 28.78 42.93 7.55
CA LEU A 249 28.27 42.07 6.49
C LEU A 249 28.56 40.59 6.77
N GLU A 250 29.70 40.27 7.37
CA GLU A 250 30.01 38.88 7.76
C GLU A 250 29.17 38.42 8.95
N VAL A 251 28.95 39.27 9.97
CA VAL A 251 28.09 38.92 11.11
C VAL A 251 26.62 38.84 10.70
N VAL A 252 26.14 39.76 9.86
CA VAL A 252 24.78 39.72 9.31
C VAL A 252 24.62 38.57 8.33
N ASN A 253 25.63 38.20 7.54
CA ASN A 253 25.58 36.99 6.72
C ASN A 253 25.62 35.74 7.59
N LEU A 254 26.42 35.67 8.65
CA LEU A 254 26.45 34.52 9.57
C LEU A 254 25.11 34.38 10.29
N PHE A 255 24.48 35.49 10.70
CA PHE A 255 23.16 35.51 11.35
C PHE A 255 22.00 35.31 10.37
N LEU A 256 22.07 35.83 9.14
CA LEU A 256 21.09 35.55 8.08
C LEU A 256 21.20 34.10 7.65
N TRP A 257 22.41 33.54 7.56
CA TRP A 257 22.62 32.14 7.27
C TRP A 257 22.06 31.28 8.42
N THR A 258 22.26 31.68 9.68
CA THR A 258 21.68 31.00 10.86
C THR A 258 20.14 31.16 10.92
N ALA A 259 19.59 32.34 10.61
CA ALA A 259 18.15 32.60 10.62
C ALA A 259 17.41 32.01 9.40
N LEU A 260 18.08 31.88 8.25
CA LEU A 260 17.59 31.16 7.07
C LEU A 260 17.76 29.64 7.22
N SER A 261 18.66 29.17 8.10
CA SER A 261 18.86 27.74 8.39
C SER A 261 18.12 27.23 9.63
N VAL A 262 17.48 28.09 10.42
CA VAL A 262 16.38 27.68 11.32
C VAL A 262 15.07 27.63 10.51
N SER A 263 15.05 26.76 9.50
CA SER A 263 13.80 26.31 8.93
C SER A 263 13.18 25.37 9.97
N PHE A 264 12.22 25.88 10.76
CA PHE A 264 11.29 25.00 11.47
C PHE A 264 10.65 24.14 10.38
N HIS A 265 11.21 22.95 10.15
CA HIS A 265 10.68 21.99 9.20
C HIS A 265 9.32 21.57 9.76
N GLN A 266 8.29 22.33 9.39
CA GLN A 266 6.91 22.01 9.68
C GLN A 266 6.70 20.60 9.14
N LYS A 267 6.30 19.69 10.03
CA LYS A 267 6.07 18.30 9.66
C LYS A 267 4.83 18.28 8.78
N LEU A 268 4.94 17.68 7.60
CA LEU A 268 3.85 17.62 6.62
C LEU A 268 3.09 16.30 6.72
N VAL A 269 3.76 15.23 7.14
CA VAL A 269 3.16 13.90 7.28
C VAL A 269 3.28 13.39 8.72
N GLY A 270 2.18 12.91 9.28
CA GLY A 270 2.19 12.24 10.57
C GLY A 270 2.19 10.73 10.40
N VAL A 271 3.21 10.02 10.91
CA VAL A 271 3.27 8.56 10.91
C VAL A 271 2.93 8.05 12.30
N ILE A 272 1.80 7.35 12.43
CA ILE A 272 1.34 6.81 13.72
C ILE A 272 1.15 5.31 13.66
N MET A 273 1.29 4.67 14.83
CA MET A 273 1.08 3.23 14.99
C MET A 273 0.61 2.89 16.39
N GLY A 274 -0.08 1.75 16.53
CA GLY A 274 -0.64 1.33 17.82
C GLY A 274 0.39 0.85 18.84
N SER A 275 1.55 0.37 18.38
CA SER A 275 2.57 -0.24 19.23
C SER A 275 3.99 -0.11 18.66
N GLN A 276 5.00 -0.23 19.54
CA GLN A 276 6.40 -0.26 19.12
C GLN A 276 6.72 -1.45 18.19
N SER A 277 5.98 -2.56 18.28
CA SER A 277 6.13 -3.72 17.41
C SER A 277 5.71 -3.46 15.96
N ASP A 278 4.86 -2.46 15.71
CA ASP A 278 4.45 -2.09 14.34
C ASP A 278 5.56 -1.35 13.58
N TRP A 279 6.59 -0.88 14.30
CA TRP A 279 7.67 -0.06 13.76
C TRP A 279 8.68 -0.84 12.89
N PRO A 280 9.47 -1.79 13.43
CA PRO A 280 10.61 -2.37 12.71
C PRO A 280 10.22 -3.06 11.40
N ASP A 281 9.08 -3.75 11.38
CA ASP A 281 8.70 -4.66 10.30
C ASP A 281 7.75 -4.04 9.26
N THR A 282 7.16 -2.87 9.56
CA THR A 282 6.19 -2.23 8.64
C THR A 282 6.34 -0.72 8.60
N MET A 283 6.05 -0.02 9.70
CA MET A 283 5.89 1.44 9.66
C MET A 283 7.21 2.21 9.47
N LYS A 284 8.36 1.60 9.80
CA LYS A 284 9.68 2.16 9.51
C LYS A 284 9.88 2.39 8.00
N PHE A 285 9.33 1.53 7.15
CA PHE A 285 9.47 1.69 5.70
C PHE A 285 8.72 2.92 5.18
N ALA A 286 7.58 3.30 5.78
CA ALA A 286 6.91 4.56 5.44
C ALA A 286 7.81 5.75 5.79
N ALA A 287 8.42 5.75 6.98
CA ALA A 287 9.35 6.80 7.40
C ALA A 287 10.58 6.89 6.49
N SER A 288 11.22 5.77 6.17
CA SER A 288 12.39 5.74 5.28
C SER A 288 12.06 6.23 3.86
N THR A 289 10.89 5.88 3.32
CA THR A 289 10.47 6.37 2.00
C THR A 289 10.15 7.87 2.02
N LEU A 290 9.52 8.39 3.09
CA LEU A 290 9.30 9.83 3.24
C LEU A 290 10.63 10.60 3.33
N GLU A 291 11.62 10.03 4.02
CA GLU A 291 12.97 10.59 4.13
C GLU A 291 13.68 10.63 2.76
N GLU A 292 13.61 9.56 1.98
CA GLU A 292 14.14 9.49 0.61
C GLU A 292 13.51 10.56 -0.31
N LEU A 293 12.20 10.76 -0.18
CA LEU A 293 11.44 11.77 -0.93
C LEU A 293 11.62 13.20 -0.39
N GLY A 294 12.39 13.39 0.69
CA GLY A 294 12.58 14.69 1.32
C GLY A 294 11.31 15.30 1.94
N VAL A 295 10.32 14.46 2.28
CA VAL A 295 9.09 14.89 2.93
C VAL A 295 9.33 14.97 4.44
N SER A 296 9.03 16.11 5.06
CA SER A 296 9.14 16.24 6.52
C SER A 296 8.03 15.47 7.23
N PHE A 297 8.39 14.61 8.18
CA PHE A 297 7.42 13.82 8.94
C PHE A 297 7.72 13.72 10.44
N GLU A 298 6.70 13.37 11.21
CA GLU A 298 6.78 12.97 12.61
C GLU A 298 6.37 11.51 12.79
N VAL A 299 6.86 10.86 13.84
CA VAL A 299 6.57 9.47 14.18
C VAL A 299 6.12 9.37 15.63
N ASN A 300 4.93 8.82 15.87
CA ASN A 300 4.38 8.68 17.23
C ASN A 300 3.69 7.32 17.44
N ILE A 301 3.78 6.78 18.67
CA ILE A 301 2.99 5.61 19.08
C ILE A 301 1.69 6.09 19.74
N VAL A 302 0.58 5.81 19.07
CA VAL A 302 -0.78 6.25 19.43
C VAL A 302 -1.71 5.04 19.35
N SER A 303 -2.08 4.48 20.50
CA SER A 303 -2.86 3.25 20.58
C SER A 303 -4.34 3.56 20.79
N ALA A 304 -5.20 3.21 19.83
CA ALA A 304 -6.63 3.53 19.88
C ALA A 304 -7.36 2.99 21.12
N HIS A 305 -6.97 1.81 21.61
CA HIS A 305 -7.62 1.13 22.72
C HIS A 305 -6.83 1.18 24.04
N ARG A 306 -5.61 1.74 24.05
CA ARG A 306 -4.79 1.85 25.27
C ARG A 306 -4.52 3.30 25.69
N THR A 307 -4.54 4.22 24.73
CA THR A 307 -4.31 5.65 24.95
C THR A 307 -5.33 6.47 24.13
N PRO A 308 -6.64 6.30 24.36
CA PRO A 308 -7.67 6.95 23.56
C PRO A 308 -7.56 8.48 23.64
N GLU A 309 -7.34 9.08 24.80
CA GLU A 309 -7.23 10.55 24.95
C GLU A 309 -6.09 11.11 24.10
N ARG A 310 -4.94 10.43 24.07
CA ARG A 310 -3.80 10.79 23.21
C ARG A 310 -4.15 10.70 21.72
N LEU A 311 -4.94 9.69 21.32
CA LEU A 311 -5.43 9.58 19.94
C LEU A 311 -6.33 10.77 19.60
N PHE A 312 -7.26 11.10 20.48
CA PHE A 312 -8.17 12.23 20.31
C PHE A 312 -7.40 13.54 20.16
N GLU A 313 -6.46 13.81 21.05
CA GLU A 313 -5.63 15.02 21.02
C GLU A 313 -4.78 15.07 19.75
N TYR A 314 -4.11 13.96 19.41
CA TYR A 314 -3.25 13.88 18.22
C TYR A 314 -4.03 14.17 16.94
N ALA A 315 -5.18 13.53 16.75
CA ALA A 315 -5.99 13.64 15.54
C ALA A 315 -6.63 15.03 15.39
N LYS A 316 -7.21 15.57 16.46
CA LYS A 316 -7.87 16.89 16.43
C LYS A 316 -6.89 18.04 16.21
N THR A 317 -5.69 17.95 16.77
CA THR A 317 -4.66 18.99 16.62
C THR A 317 -3.81 18.82 15.36
N ALA A 318 -3.92 17.70 14.64
CA ALA A 318 -3.05 17.40 13.48
C ALA A 318 -3.02 18.52 12.44
N ARG A 319 -4.19 19.07 12.07
CA ARG A 319 -4.30 20.14 11.06
C ARG A 319 -3.68 21.45 11.54
N SER A 320 -3.92 21.87 12.79
CA SER A 320 -3.35 23.10 13.33
C SER A 320 -1.84 23.00 13.53
N ARG A 321 -1.32 21.78 13.79
CA ARG A 321 0.13 21.49 13.82
C ARG A 321 0.79 21.50 12.44
N GLY A 322 0.03 21.69 11.35
CA GLY A 322 0.54 21.82 9.99
C GLY A 322 0.57 20.52 9.17
N LEU A 323 0.16 19.39 9.75
CA LEU A 323 0.10 18.12 9.01
C LEU A 323 -0.90 18.24 7.85
N LYS A 324 -0.56 17.59 6.73
CA LYS A 324 -1.39 17.51 5.52
C LYS A 324 -1.93 16.11 5.28
N VAL A 325 -1.20 15.08 5.69
CA VAL A 325 -1.60 13.66 5.55
C VAL A 325 -1.18 12.89 6.80
N ILE A 326 -1.98 11.91 7.23
CA ILE A 326 -1.62 10.99 8.31
C ILE A 326 -1.52 9.58 7.74
N ILE A 327 -0.41 8.89 8.01
CA ILE A 327 -0.22 7.47 7.74
C ILE A 327 -0.40 6.72 9.06
N ALA A 328 -1.39 5.86 9.14
CA ALA A 328 -1.76 5.14 10.35
C ALA A 328 -1.58 3.62 10.17
N GLY A 329 -0.64 3.04 10.92
CA GLY A 329 -0.39 1.60 10.97
C GLY A 329 -1.27 0.91 12.00
N ALA A 330 -2.05 -0.07 11.58
CA ALA A 330 -2.90 -0.86 12.47
C ALA A 330 -2.73 -2.35 12.24
N GLY A 331 -2.39 -3.08 13.30
CA GLY A 331 -2.49 -4.55 13.37
C GLY A 331 -3.52 -4.97 14.42
N GLY A 332 -3.76 -6.27 14.59
CA GLY A 332 -4.39 -6.93 15.76
C GLY A 332 -5.82 -6.52 16.14
N ALA A 333 -6.06 -5.25 16.47
CA ALA A 333 -7.34 -4.64 16.80
C ALA A 333 -7.51 -3.35 15.97
N ALA A 334 -7.47 -3.48 14.64
CA ALA A 334 -7.12 -2.50 13.60
C ALA A 334 -7.96 -1.21 13.47
N HIS A 335 -8.49 -0.69 14.56
CA HIS A 335 -9.36 0.48 14.62
C HIS A 335 -8.64 1.83 14.43
N LEU A 336 -7.30 1.88 14.52
CA LEU A 336 -6.55 3.14 14.58
C LEU A 336 -6.80 4.07 13.36
N PRO A 337 -6.72 3.62 12.09
CA PRO A 337 -6.91 4.50 10.94
C PRO A 337 -8.33 5.06 10.85
N GLY A 338 -9.35 4.22 11.09
CA GLY A 338 -10.76 4.65 11.08
C GLY A 338 -11.07 5.65 12.20
N MET A 339 -10.57 5.40 13.41
CA MET A 339 -10.75 6.32 14.54
C MET A 339 -10.08 7.66 14.31
N VAL A 340 -8.89 7.67 13.70
CA VAL A 340 -8.18 8.92 13.40
C VAL A 340 -8.91 9.69 12.30
N ALA A 341 -9.36 9.01 11.24
CA ALA A 341 -10.12 9.63 10.14
C ALA A 341 -11.41 10.28 10.64
N ALA A 342 -12.10 9.65 11.57
CA ALA A 342 -13.32 10.22 12.17
C ALA A 342 -13.08 11.52 12.98
N LEU A 343 -11.82 11.82 13.37
CA LEU A 343 -11.48 12.91 14.27
C LEU A 343 -10.68 14.03 13.60
N THR A 344 -10.34 13.89 12.31
CA THR A 344 -9.54 14.87 11.58
C THR A 344 -10.03 15.03 10.14
N PRO A 345 -10.05 16.25 9.58
CA PRO A 345 -10.40 16.46 8.18
C PRO A 345 -9.24 16.13 7.22
N LEU A 346 -8.07 15.74 7.73
CA LEU A 346 -6.92 15.37 6.91
C LEU A 346 -7.11 13.99 6.29
N PRO A 347 -6.62 13.75 5.07
CA PRO A 347 -6.53 12.41 4.50
C PRO A 347 -5.77 11.46 5.43
N VAL A 348 -6.39 10.32 5.74
CA VAL A 348 -5.77 9.24 6.51
C VAL A 348 -5.52 8.05 5.59
N LEU A 349 -4.26 7.63 5.56
CA LEU A 349 -3.76 6.48 4.81
C LEU A 349 -3.55 5.33 5.79
N GLY A 350 -4.43 4.34 5.75
CA GLY A 350 -4.39 3.17 6.61
C GLY A 350 -3.47 2.10 6.06
N VAL A 351 -2.46 1.73 6.83
CA VAL A 351 -1.52 0.64 6.52
C VAL A 351 -1.88 -0.57 7.39
N PRO A 352 -2.44 -1.63 6.80
CA PRO A 352 -2.64 -2.88 7.52
C PRO A 352 -1.28 -3.48 7.91
N VAL A 353 -1.01 -3.57 9.21
CA VAL A 353 0.19 -4.23 9.75
C VAL A 353 -0.09 -5.72 9.84
N GLN A 354 0.89 -6.55 9.49
CA GLN A 354 0.74 -8.01 9.53
C GLN A 354 0.53 -8.49 10.96
N SER A 355 -0.70 -8.88 11.28
CA SER A 355 -1.02 -9.51 12.56
C SER A 355 -0.56 -10.97 12.56
N LYS A 356 -0.21 -11.50 13.74
CA LYS A 356 0.16 -12.93 13.88
C LYS A 356 -1.01 -13.89 13.64
N ALA A 357 -2.24 -13.41 13.81
CA ALA A 357 -3.44 -14.25 13.75
C ALA A 357 -3.95 -14.43 12.31
N LEU A 358 -4.01 -13.34 11.53
CA LEU A 358 -4.62 -13.33 10.19
C LEU A 358 -3.75 -12.63 9.14
N SER A 359 -2.44 -12.53 9.39
CA SER A 359 -1.45 -11.97 8.48
C SER A 359 -1.81 -10.57 7.96
N GLY A 360 -2.54 -9.78 8.75
CA GLY A 360 -2.99 -8.43 8.39
C GLY A 360 -4.29 -8.38 7.57
N MET A 361 -4.93 -9.51 7.25
CA MET A 361 -6.23 -9.53 6.55
C MET A 361 -7.36 -8.96 7.42
N ASP A 362 -7.33 -9.27 8.72
CA ASP A 362 -8.16 -8.62 9.74
C ASP A 362 -8.06 -7.09 9.69
N SER A 363 -6.82 -6.61 9.54
CA SER A 363 -6.50 -5.20 9.52
C SER A 363 -6.90 -4.57 8.19
N LEU A 364 -6.68 -5.27 7.08
CA LEU A 364 -7.11 -4.82 5.75
C LEU A 364 -8.62 -4.70 5.67
N LEU A 365 -9.36 -5.74 6.08
CA LEU A 365 -10.82 -5.73 6.06
C LEU A 365 -11.38 -4.66 7.00
N SER A 366 -10.79 -4.48 8.19
CA SER A 366 -11.22 -3.43 9.13
C SER A 366 -11.02 -2.01 8.58
N ILE A 367 -9.99 -1.79 7.75
CA ILE A 367 -9.70 -0.46 7.20
C ILE A 367 -10.50 -0.23 5.90
N ALA A 368 -10.64 -1.26 5.07
CA ALA A 368 -11.32 -1.19 3.76
C ALA A 368 -12.86 -1.16 3.88
N GLN A 369 -13.43 -1.82 4.88
CA GLN A 369 -14.88 -1.91 5.07
C GLN A 369 -15.43 -0.64 5.73
N MET A 370 -15.53 0.44 4.96
CA MET A 370 -16.22 1.67 5.37
C MET A 370 -17.59 1.73 4.69
N PRO A 371 -18.70 1.93 5.42
CA PRO A 371 -20.02 2.08 4.82
C PRO A 371 -20.06 3.33 3.92
N GLY A 372 -20.94 3.36 2.93
CA GLY A 372 -21.05 4.47 1.97
C GLY A 372 -21.40 5.84 2.56
N GLU A 373 -21.77 5.89 3.85
CA GLU A 373 -22.02 7.11 4.64
C GLU A 373 -20.94 7.38 5.70
N GLY A 374 -19.89 6.55 5.76
CA GLY A 374 -18.79 6.66 6.72
C GLY A 374 -17.67 7.60 6.27
N ILE A 375 -16.71 7.86 7.17
CA ILE A 375 -15.50 8.63 6.83
C ILE A 375 -14.47 7.69 6.18
N PRO A 376 -14.04 7.95 4.93
CA PRO A 376 -13.16 7.03 4.22
C PRO A 376 -11.74 7.05 4.77
N VAL A 377 -11.10 5.88 4.75
CA VAL A 377 -9.66 5.73 4.93
C VAL A 377 -9.07 5.24 3.61
N GLY A 378 -8.03 5.92 3.12
CA GLY A 378 -7.26 5.41 2.00
C GLY A 378 -6.58 4.12 2.44
N THR A 379 -7.07 2.97 2.00
CA THR A 379 -6.57 1.67 2.45
C THR A 379 -5.45 1.20 1.54
N LEU A 380 -4.30 0.86 2.12
CA LEU A 380 -3.12 0.39 1.38
C LEU A 380 -2.94 -1.12 1.50
N ALA A 381 -2.00 -1.65 0.72
CA ALA A 381 -1.60 -3.06 0.80
C ALA A 381 -1.12 -3.45 2.20
N ILE A 382 -1.14 -4.74 2.52
CA ILE A 382 -0.68 -5.24 3.81
C ILE A 382 0.87 -5.14 3.93
N GLY A 383 1.38 -4.74 5.09
CA GLY A 383 2.80 -4.81 5.47
C GLY A 383 3.69 -3.78 4.75
N ARG A 384 4.94 -4.18 4.45
CA ARG A 384 5.98 -3.30 3.88
C ARG A 384 5.51 -2.55 2.63
N SER A 385 4.88 -3.23 1.68
CA SER A 385 4.39 -2.60 0.44
C SER A 385 3.34 -1.53 0.74
N GLY A 386 2.48 -1.77 1.73
CA GLY A 386 1.52 -0.79 2.23
C GLY A 386 2.16 0.47 2.78
N ALA A 387 3.16 0.29 3.63
CA ALA A 387 3.89 1.39 4.25
C ALA A 387 4.63 2.26 3.21
N ILE A 388 5.31 1.64 2.24
CA ILE A 388 5.98 2.34 1.13
C ILE A 388 4.96 3.07 0.26
N ASN A 389 3.87 2.41 -0.14
CA ASN A 389 2.84 3.01 -0.97
C ASN A 389 2.09 4.13 -0.26
N ALA A 390 1.90 4.04 1.06
CA ALA A 390 1.31 5.12 1.85
C ALA A 390 2.21 6.36 1.84
N ALA A 391 3.53 6.19 1.97
CA ALA A 391 4.49 7.30 1.88
C ALA A 391 4.50 7.93 0.47
N LEU A 392 4.51 7.12 -0.58
CA LEU A 392 4.45 7.58 -1.97
C LEU A 392 3.14 8.31 -2.27
N LEU A 393 2.01 7.80 -1.79
CA LEU A 393 0.71 8.44 -1.97
C LEU A 393 0.61 9.74 -1.17
N ALA A 394 1.15 9.79 0.05
CA ALA A 394 1.25 11.02 0.83
C ALA A 394 2.10 12.08 0.09
N ALA A 395 3.24 11.68 -0.48
CA ALA A 395 4.07 12.56 -1.31
C ALA A 395 3.32 13.03 -2.57
N SER A 396 2.56 12.15 -3.23
CA SER A 396 1.73 12.50 -4.39
C SER A 396 0.64 13.51 -4.04
N ILE A 397 -0.01 13.38 -2.87
CA ILE A 397 -1.02 14.32 -2.37
C ILE A 397 -0.37 15.70 -2.15
N LEU A 398 0.81 15.73 -1.53
CA LEU A 398 1.57 16.97 -1.29
C LEU A 398 2.03 17.62 -2.60
N ALA A 399 2.58 16.84 -3.53
CA ALA A 399 3.04 17.29 -4.84
C ALA A 399 1.89 17.92 -5.64
N SER A 400 0.71 17.29 -5.62
CA SER A 400 -0.47 17.76 -6.38
C SER A 400 -1.06 19.06 -5.83
N SER A 401 -0.71 19.46 -4.61
CA SER A 401 -1.24 20.69 -3.99
C SER A 401 -0.62 21.98 -4.55
N GLY A 402 0.46 21.90 -5.33
CA GLY A 402 1.18 23.05 -5.90
C GLY A 402 2.02 23.86 -4.90
N ASN A 403 1.88 23.61 -3.59
CA ASN A 403 2.54 24.37 -2.53
C ASN A 403 3.91 23.81 -2.12
N HIS A 404 4.34 22.70 -2.73
CA HIS A 404 5.57 21.99 -2.39
C HIS A 404 6.35 21.55 -3.65
N PRO A 405 6.98 22.49 -4.38
CA PRO A 405 7.68 22.21 -5.63
C PRO A 405 8.84 21.22 -5.45
N ASP A 406 9.56 21.29 -4.33
CA ASP A 406 10.68 20.39 -4.03
C ASP A 406 10.22 18.92 -3.89
N ILE A 407 9.05 18.71 -3.27
CA ILE A 407 8.43 17.38 -3.13
C ILE A 407 7.90 16.90 -4.48
N SER A 408 7.30 17.79 -5.28
CA SER A 408 6.83 17.47 -6.63
C SER A 408 7.98 16.99 -7.50
N GLN A 409 9.10 17.72 -7.53
CA GLN A 409 10.28 17.35 -8.30
C GLN A 409 10.82 15.98 -7.87
N LYS A 410 11.04 15.76 -6.57
CA LYS A 410 11.56 14.47 -6.06
C LYS A 410 10.62 13.31 -6.33
N TYR A 411 9.31 13.53 -6.25
CA TYR A 411 8.31 12.53 -6.57
C TYR A 411 8.30 12.18 -8.07
N ASP A 412 8.41 13.19 -8.95
CA ASP A 412 8.49 12.97 -10.39
C ASP A 412 9.80 12.30 -10.81
N GLU A 413 10.92 12.64 -10.16
CA GLU A 413 12.20 11.94 -10.31
C GLU A 413 12.11 10.48 -9.86
N TYR A 414 11.46 10.21 -8.71
CA TYR A 414 11.21 8.84 -8.25
C TYR A 414 10.39 8.06 -9.29
N ARG A 415 9.30 8.64 -9.81
CA ARG A 415 8.46 8.00 -10.85
C ARG A 415 9.23 7.76 -12.14
N SER A 416 10.07 8.71 -12.55
CA SER A 416 10.90 8.59 -13.76
C SER A 416 11.91 7.46 -13.60
N LYS A 417 12.60 7.36 -12.45
CA LYS A 417 13.49 6.24 -12.13
C LYS A 417 12.78 4.88 -12.16
N GLN A 418 11.57 4.78 -11.60
CA GLN A 418 10.81 3.53 -11.68
C GLN A 418 10.48 3.18 -13.14
N THR A 419 10.06 4.16 -13.94
CA THR A 419 9.76 3.97 -15.38
C THR A 419 11.02 3.54 -16.16
N GLU A 420 12.15 4.20 -15.94
CA GLU A 420 13.44 3.88 -16.56
C GLU A 420 13.99 2.51 -16.13
N SER A 421 13.66 2.05 -14.91
CA SER A 421 14.07 0.74 -14.42
C SER A 421 13.33 -0.42 -15.08
N VAL A 422 12.22 -0.15 -15.78
CA VAL A 422 11.49 -1.13 -16.56
C VAL A 422 12.18 -1.29 -17.91
N ASN A 423 12.90 -2.40 -18.09
CA ASN A 423 13.53 -2.70 -19.38
C ASN A 423 12.47 -2.88 -20.47
N LEU A 424 12.69 -2.26 -21.65
CA LEU A 424 11.83 -2.41 -22.83
C LEU A 424 11.76 -3.85 -23.35
N VAL A 425 12.74 -4.67 -22.98
CA VAL A 425 12.86 -6.09 -23.32
C VAL A 425 13.21 -6.82 -22.02
N PRO A 426 12.64 -8.01 -21.75
CA PRO A 426 13.03 -8.80 -20.58
C PRO A 426 14.54 -9.05 -20.59
N VAL A 427 15.23 -8.70 -19.50
CA VAL A 427 16.66 -8.97 -19.33
C VAL A 427 16.79 -9.97 -18.19
N ASP A 428 17.34 -11.14 -18.47
CA ASP A 428 17.70 -12.09 -17.42
C ASP A 428 18.78 -11.47 -16.52
N GLU A 429 18.60 -11.51 -15.21
CA GLU A 429 19.58 -10.98 -14.23
C GLU A 429 20.97 -11.66 -14.36
N SER A 430 21.03 -12.84 -14.98
CA SER A 430 22.28 -13.53 -15.33
C SER A 430 23.17 -12.77 -16.32
N ALA A 431 22.61 -11.86 -17.13
CA ALA A 431 23.36 -11.06 -18.09
C ALA A 431 24.04 -9.83 -17.46
N LYS A 432 23.53 -9.31 -16.33
CA LYS A 432 24.13 -8.16 -15.62
C LYS A 432 25.42 -8.53 -14.89
N SER A 433 25.60 -9.79 -14.48
CA SER A 433 26.85 -10.23 -13.85
C SER A 433 28.00 -10.36 -14.85
N LEU A 434 27.70 -10.74 -16.11
CA LEU A 434 28.69 -10.91 -17.17
C LEU A 434 29.26 -9.58 -17.68
N LEU A 435 28.48 -8.50 -17.68
CA LEU A 435 28.92 -7.17 -18.12
C LEU A 435 29.74 -6.41 -17.07
N SER A 436 29.54 -6.67 -15.78
CA SER A 436 30.31 -6.03 -14.70
C SER A 436 31.67 -6.70 -14.44
N HIS A 437 31.86 -7.94 -14.88
CA HIS A 437 33.12 -8.67 -14.73
C HIS A 437 34.19 -8.32 -15.79
N ALA A 438 33.84 -7.53 -16.82
CA ALA A 438 34.77 -7.20 -17.90
C ALA A 438 35.65 -5.97 -17.64
N THR A 439 35.43 -5.20 -16.56
CA THR A 439 36.12 -3.91 -16.32
C THR A 439 36.78 -3.73 -14.95
N SER A 440 37.11 -4.80 -14.22
CA SER A 440 38.00 -4.63 -13.05
C SER A 440 38.94 -5.82 -12.85
N SER A 441 40.10 -5.76 -13.49
CA SER A 441 41.29 -6.46 -13.06
C SER A 441 42.39 -5.42 -12.86
N PHE A 442 42.81 -5.17 -11.61
CA PHE A 442 44.20 -4.91 -11.17
C PHE A 442 44.29 -4.50 -9.66
N THR A 443 44.76 -5.45 -8.83
CA THR A 443 45.64 -5.31 -7.63
C THR A 443 45.09 -4.68 -6.30
N PRO A 444 45.77 -4.83 -5.13
CA PRO A 444 45.77 -6.04 -4.29
C PRO A 444 45.51 -5.79 -2.78
N THR A 445 45.17 -6.88 -2.08
CA THR A 445 45.17 -7.19 -0.63
C THR A 445 45.66 -6.16 0.41
N SER A 446 44.86 -5.98 1.47
CA SER A 446 45.37 -5.91 2.86
C SER A 446 44.34 -6.45 3.87
N ASN A 447 44.75 -7.48 4.62
CA ASN A 447 44.07 -8.02 5.80
C ASN A 447 44.08 -7.02 6.95
N THR A 448 42.95 -6.88 7.66
CA THR A 448 42.94 -6.73 9.11
C THR A 448 41.67 -7.35 9.70
N SER A 449 41.89 -8.28 10.62
CA SER A 449 40.91 -8.95 11.46
C SER A 449 40.37 -8.03 12.57
N SER A 450 39.06 -8.04 12.80
CA SER A 450 38.48 -7.73 14.11
C SER A 450 37.25 -8.58 14.37
N THR A 451 37.34 -9.35 15.45
CA THR A 451 36.34 -10.26 16.02
C THR A 451 35.20 -9.56 16.76
N SER A 452 34.08 -10.29 16.90
CA SER A 452 32.96 -10.13 17.86
C SER A 452 31.89 -9.10 17.43
N GLU A 453 30.57 -9.32 17.53
CA GLU A 453 29.73 -10.21 18.35
C GLU A 453 28.42 -10.58 17.61
N LYS A 454 27.88 -11.76 17.92
CA LYS A 454 26.60 -12.27 17.38
C LYS A 454 25.42 -11.47 17.93
N LYS A 455 24.63 -10.85 17.05
CA LYS A 455 23.28 -10.35 17.33
C LYS A 455 22.29 -11.15 16.48
N VAL A 456 21.42 -11.92 17.14
CA VAL A 456 20.39 -12.74 16.49
C VAL A 456 19.24 -11.81 16.10
N GLU A 457 19.18 -11.51 14.81
CA GLU A 457 18.15 -10.70 14.17
C GLU A 457 17.21 -11.69 13.44
N THR A 458 16.01 -11.93 13.99
CA THR A 458 14.98 -12.75 13.32
C THR A 458 14.22 -11.90 12.31
N THR A 459 14.88 -11.52 11.23
CA THR A 459 14.22 -11.30 9.94
C THR A 459 13.68 -12.64 9.47
N GLU A 460 12.36 -12.78 9.24
CA GLU A 460 11.88 -13.82 8.32
C GLU A 460 12.40 -13.45 6.92
N LYS A 461 13.64 -13.86 6.65
CA LYS A 461 14.13 -14.03 5.29
C LYS A 461 13.15 -15.00 4.65
N ILE A 462 12.39 -14.56 3.65
CA ILE A 462 11.84 -15.47 2.65
C ILE A 462 13.08 -16.18 2.12
N VAL A 463 13.29 -17.43 2.53
CA VAL A 463 14.37 -18.26 2.01
C VAL A 463 13.95 -18.62 0.60
N THR A 464 14.21 -17.71 -0.34
CA THR A 464 14.01 -17.98 -1.75
C THR A 464 15.04 -19.03 -2.14
N LYS A 465 14.58 -20.26 -2.40
CA LYS A 465 15.45 -21.36 -2.84
C LYS A 465 16.11 -20.97 -4.16
N ASP A 466 17.36 -21.37 -4.33
CA ASP A 466 18.10 -21.11 -5.57
C ASP A 466 17.38 -21.77 -6.75
N ARG A 467 16.81 -20.93 -7.62
CA ARG A 467 16.04 -21.36 -8.80
C ARG A 467 16.91 -22.01 -9.88
N SER A 468 18.21 -21.80 -9.83
CA SER A 468 19.19 -22.37 -10.76
C SER A 468 19.82 -23.66 -10.24
N ALA A 469 19.64 -23.97 -8.96
CA ALA A 469 20.23 -25.16 -8.35
C ALA A 469 19.54 -26.46 -8.77
N ARG A 470 20.37 -27.48 -8.96
CA ARG A 470 19.97 -28.89 -9.03
C ARG A 470 19.47 -29.33 -7.66
N VAL A 471 18.36 -30.06 -7.64
CA VAL A 471 17.86 -30.70 -6.42
C VAL A 471 18.53 -32.06 -6.29
N MET A 472 19.37 -32.23 -5.27
CA MET A 472 20.10 -33.47 -5.03
C MET A 472 19.19 -34.57 -4.45
N THR A 473 19.56 -35.84 -4.64
CA THR A 473 18.87 -36.99 -4.04
C THR A 473 18.67 -36.81 -2.53
N GLY A 474 17.52 -37.23 -2.03
CA GLY A 474 17.07 -36.96 -0.66
C GLY A 474 16.25 -35.67 -0.51
N GLY A 475 16.23 -34.81 -1.54
CA GLY A 475 15.42 -33.60 -1.60
C GLY A 475 13.91 -33.88 -1.69
N ASN A 476 13.13 -32.83 -1.45
CA ASN A 476 11.67 -32.86 -1.44
C ASN A 476 11.11 -32.31 -2.76
N ILE A 477 10.28 -33.08 -3.45
CA ILE A 477 9.57 -32.66 -4.67
C ILE A 477 8.10 -32.45 -4.32
N GLY A 478 7.56 -31.27 -4.57
CA GLY A 478 6.12 -31.00 -4.50
C GLY A 478 5.44 -31.28 -5.84
N ILE A 479 4.29 -31.97 -5.83
CA ILE A 479 3.44 -32.14 -7.01
C ILE A 479 2.05 -31.61 -6.70
N ILE A 480 1.57 -30.69 -7.54
CA ILE A 480 0.19 -30.18 -7.50
C ILE A 480 -0.72 -31.09 -8.33
N GLY A 481 -1.76 -31.62 -7.69
CA GLY A 481 -2.63 -32.65 -8.23
C GLY A 481 -2.26 -34.05 -7.70
N GLY A 482 -3.28 -34.89 -7.52
CA GLY A 482 -3.17 -36.19 -6.86
C GLY A 482 -3.57 -37.40 -7.72
N GLY A 483 -3.79 -37.21 -9.02
CA GLY A 483 -4.17 -38.24 -9.98
C GLY A 483 -3.08 -39.26 -10.32
N GLN A 484 -3.32 -40.00 -11.39
CA GLN A 484 -2.45 -41.11 -11.80
C GLN A 484 -1.06 -40.65 -12.28
N LEU A 485 -0.96 -39.43 -12.82
CA LEU A 485 0.28 -38.90 -13.37
C LEU A 485 1.24 -38.51 -12.24
N ALA A 486 0.70 -37.88 -11.19
CA ALA A 486 1.40 -37.63 -9.93
C ALA A 486 1.81 -38.94 -9.25
N LYS A 487 0.93 -39.96 -9.23
CA LYS A 487 1.27 -41.29 -8.67
C LYS A 487 2.49 -41.90 -9.36
N MET A 488 2.48 -41.98 -10.68
CA MET A 488 3.59 -42.57 -11.45
C MET A 488 4.86 -41.72 -11.37
N SER A 489 4.73 -40.39 -11.29
CA SER A 489 5.85 -39.48 -11.02
C SER A 489 6.45 -39.71 -9.63
N ALA A 490 5.62 -39.94 -8.61
CA ALA A 490 6.06 -40.23 -7.25
C ALA A 490 6.82 -41.55 -7.15
N ILE A 491 6.34 -42.60 -7.84
CA ILE A 491 7.04 -43.89 -7.95
C ILE A 491 8.41 -43.69 -8.63
N ALA A 492 8.46 -42.97 -9.75
CA ALA A 492 9.71 -42.70 -10.46
C ALA A 492 10.71 -41.89 -9.62
N ALA A 493 10.22 -40.93 -8.84
CA ALA A 493 11.03 -40.13 -7.91
C ALA A 493 11.59 -40.97 -6.75
N ALA A 494 10.81 -41.92 -6.24
CA ALA A 494 11.22 -42.83 -5.17
C ALA A 494 12.42 -43.70 -5.60
N TYR A 495 12.46 -44.19 -6.85
CA TYR A 495 13.63 -44.91 -7.39
C TYR A 495 14.92 -44.07 -7.40
N LEU A 496 14.81 -42.75 -7.44
CA LEU A 496 15.93 -41.81 -7.40
C LEU A 496 16.21 -41.26 -6.00
N GLY A 497 15.50 -41.75 -4.97
CA GLY A 497 15.68 -41.38 -3.57
C GLY A 497 15.11 -40.01 -3.16
N TYR A 498 14.17 -39.45 -3.93
CA TYR A 498 13.47 -38.22 -3.56
C TYR A 498 12.25 -38.49 -2.67
N LYS A 499 11.88 -37.49 -1.86
CA LYS A 499 10.64 -37.50 -1.08
C LYS A 499 9.58 -36.67 -1.79
N VAL A 500 8.48 -37.30 -2.20
CA VAL A 500 7.41 -36.59 -2.92
C VAL A 500 6.30 -36.16 -1.97
N TRP A 501 5.97 -34.88 -2.03
CA TRP A 501 4.83 -34.28 -1.35
C TRP A 501 3.72 -34.02 -2.38
N ILE A 502 2.51 -34.49 -2.10
CA ILE A 502 1.34 -34.27 -2.94
C ILE A 502 0.46 -33.19 -2.31
N TYR A 503 -0.01 -32.23 -3.13
CA TYR A 503 -1.01 -31.25 -2.75
C TYR A 503 -2.26 -31.42 -3.61
N ALA A 504 -3.39 -31.74 -2.99
CA ALA A 504 -4.65 -31.92 -3.70
C ALA A 504 -5.85 -31.75 -2.72
N PRO A 505 -7.07 -31.43 -3.19
CA PRO A 505 -8.24 -31.32 -2.32
C PRO A 505 -8.93 -32.67 -2.01
N GLU A 506 -8.75 -33.69 -2.87
CA GLU A 506 -9.46 -34.95 -2.79
C GLU A 506 -9.19 -35.71 -1.47
N GLU A 507 -10.13 -36.51 -0.99
CA GLU A 507 -9.90 -37.25 0.26
C GLU A 507 -8.88 -38.36 0.10
N ASP A 508 -8.98 -39.12 -1.00
CA ASP A 508 -8.11 -40.26 -1.29
C ASP A 508 -7.62 -40.22 -2.76
N PRO A 509 -6.72 -39.27 -3.10
CA PRO A 509 -6.19 -39.18 -4.46
C PRO A 509 -5.20 -40.33 -4.75
N PRO A 510 -5.17 -40.92 -5.96
CA PRO A 510 -4.25 -42.02 -6.31
C PRO A 510 -2.77 -41.84 -5.93
N ALA A 511 -2.25 -40.60 -5.99
CA ALA A 511 -0.87 -40.30 -5.67
C ALA A 511 -0.57 -40.35 -4.17
N SER A 512 -1.57 -40.23 -3.29
CA SER A 512 -1.39 -40.33 -1.83
C SER A 512 -0.81 -41.70 -1.43
N HIS A 513 -1.15 -42.75 -2.20
CA HIS A 513 -0.70 -44.13 -1.98
C HIS A 513 0.77 -44.38 -2.31
N SER A 514 1.47 -43.41 -2.92
CA SER A 514 2.86 -43.57 -3.37
C SER A 514 3.74 -42.37 -3.03
N CYS A 515 3.28 -41.50 -2.13
CA CYS A 515 3.99 -40.28 -1.73
C CYS A 515 4.63 -40.42 -0.34
N TYR A 516 5.58 -39.54 -0.04
CA TYR A 516 6.13 -39.39 1.30
C TYR A 516 5.16 -38.65 2.23
N LYS A 517 4.48 -37.61 1.72
CA LYS A 517 3.50 -36.84 2.47
C LYS A 517 2.38 -36.32 1.58
N TYR A 518 1.16 -36.39 2.08
CA TYR A 518 -0.02 -35.82 1.44
C TYR A 518 -0.52 -34.60 2.22
N VAL A 519 -0.75 -33.49 1.52
CA VAL A 519 -1.36 -32.27 2.04
C VAL A 519 -2.71 -32.11 1.37
N ARG A 520 -3.77 -32.32 2.15
CA ARG A 520 -5.16 -32.12 1.70
C ARG A 520 -5.57 -30.67 1.92
N ALA A 521 -5.73 -29.91 0.83
CA ALA A 521 -6.22 -28.52 0.88
C ALA A 521 -6.70 -28.07 -0.50
N GLU A 522 -7.54 -27.03 -0.52
CA GLU A 522 -8.05 -26.42 -1.75
C GLU A 522 -6.95 -25.67 -2.51
N TYR A 523 -7.09 -25.56 -3.84
CA TYR A 523 -6.08 -24.90 -4.68
C TYR A 523 -6.01 -23.38 -4.48
N ASP A 524 -6.97 -22.77 -3.79
CA ASP A 524 -7.00 -21.33 -3.46
C ASP A 524 -6.62 -21.03 -1.99
N ASP A 525 -6.30 -22.05 -1.18
CA ASP A 525 -5.81 -21.86 0.19
C ASP A 525 -4.36 -21.36 0.19
N ALA A 526 -4.20 -20.03 0.19
CA ALA A 526 -2.90 -19.37 0.13
C ALA A 526 -1.94 -19.77 1.26
N GLU A 527 -2.45 -20.07 2.46
CA GLU A 527 -1.62 -20.41 3.61
C GLU A 527 -1.17 -21.88 3.56
N ALA A 528 -2.04 -22.80 3.15
CA ALA A 528 -1.66 -24.18 2.90
C ALA A 528 -0.65 -24.28 1.74
N LEU A 529 -0.85 -23.52 0.65
CA LEU A 529 0.08 -23.43 -0.47
C LEU A 529 1.46 -22.92 -0.02
N ARG A 530 1.50 -21.85 0.79
CA ARG A 530 2.76 -21.32 1.34
C ARG A 530 3.50 -22.37 2.16
N LYS A 531 2.84 -22.97 3.16
CA LYS A 531 3.42 -24.01 4.02
C LYS A 531 3.93 -25.21 3.22
N PHE A 532 3.17 -25.61 2.19
CA PHE A 532 3.57 -26.66 1.26
C PHE A 532 4.83 -26.26 0.49
N ALA A 533 4.84 -25.08 -0.12
CA ALA A 533 5.96 -24.62 -0.94
C ALA A 533 7.26 -24.43 -0.13
N GLU A 534 7.17 -23.97 1.11
CA GLU A 534 8.32 -23.86 2.02
C GLU A 534 8.92 -25.24 2.37
N SER A 535 8.10 -26.30 2.33
CA SER A 535 8.50 -27.66 2.70
C SER A 535 9.19 -28.44 1.58
N VAL A 536 9.16 -27.95 0.33
CA VAL A 536 9.63 -28.67 -0.87
C VAL A 536 10.68 -27.87 -1.64
N ASP A 537 11.64 -28.54 -2.27
CA ASP A 537 12.80 -27.91 -2.93
C ASP A 537 12.50 -27.50 -4.39
N VAL A 538 11.55 -28.19 -5.01
CA VAL A 538 11.04 -27.90 -6.35
C VAL A 538 9.58 -28.33 -6.40
N ILE A 539 8.78 -27.62 -7.18
CA ILE A 539 7.37 -27.91 -7.42
C ILE A 539 7.17 -28.23 -8.89
N THR A 540 6.36 -29.25 -9.16
CA THR A 540 5.79 -29.55 -10.48
C THR A 540 4.29 -29.75 -10.35
N TYR A 541 3.60 -30.02 -11.45
CA TYR A 541 2.16 -30.23 -11.48
C TYR A 541 1.79 -31.34 -12.47
N GLU A 542 0.66 -32.00 -12.22
CA GLU A 542 0.23 -33.15 -13.02
C GLU A 542 -0.97 -32.89 -13.94
N PHE A 543 -1.58 -31.71 -13.91
CA PHE A 543 -2.71 -31.34 -14.78
C PHE A 543 -2.71 -29.85 -15.13
N GLU A 544 -3.36 -29.47 -16.24
CA GLU A 544 -3.33 -28.11 -16.78
C GLU A 544 -4.33 -27.17 -16.12
N ASN A 545 -5.47 -27.68 -15.68
CA ASN A 545 -6.59 -26.88 -15.16
C ASN A 545 -6.39 -26.41 -13.71
N ILE A 546 -5.16 -26.02 -13.36
CA ILE A 546 -4.83 -25.44 -12.05
C ILE A 546 -5.21 -23.95 -12.09
N PRO A 547 -5.84 -23.38 -11.05
CA PRO A 547 -6.05 -21.95 -11.02
C PRO A 547 -4.71 -21.20 -11.15
N PRO A 548 -4.59 -20.20 -12.07
CA PRO A 548 -3.31 -19.53 -12.30
C PRO A 548 -2.68 -18.94 -11.04
N PHE A 549 -3.50 -18.43 -10.11
CA PHE A 549 -3.06 -17.92 -8.81
C PHE A 549 -2.33 -18.96 -7.95
N THR A 550 -2.70 -20.24 -8.05
CA THR A 550 -2.10 -21.34 -7.27
C THR A 550 -0.63 -21.47 -7.61
N LEU A 551 -0.30 -21.67 -8.90
CA LEU A 551 1.09 -21.83 -9.34
C LEU A 551 1.91 -20.55 -9.13
N GLN A 552 1.30 -19.37 -9.35
CA GLN A 552 1.95 -18.09 -9.08
C GLN A 552 2.26 -17.88 -7.59
N THR A 553 1.42 -18.38 -6.69
CA THR A 553 1.65 -18.30 -5.24
C THR A 553 2.77 -19.24 -4.81
N LEU A 554 2.73 -20.48 -5.30
CA LEU A 554 3.76 -21.48 -5.03
C LEU A 554 5.14 -21.03 -5.51
N ASP A 555 5.21 -20.48 -6.73
CA ASP A 555 6.46 -20.04 -7.35
C ASP A 555 7.16 -18.92 -6.57
N LYS A 556 6.48 -18.22 -5.66
CA LYS A 556 7.13 -17.22 -4.78
C LYS A 556 8.10 -17.84 -3.77
N TYR A 557 7.88 -19.10 -3.38
CA TYR A 557 8.60 -19.76 -2.28
C TYR A 557 9.51 -20.90 -2.75
N SER A 558 9.09 -21.66 -3.77
CA SER A 558 9.87 -22.75 -4.36
C SER A 558 9.68 -22.75 -5.87
N PRO A 559 10.73 -23.00 -6.68
CA PRO A 559 10.63 -22.97 -8.13
C PRO A 559 9.58 -23.95 -8.65
N VAL A 560 8.65 -23.45 -9.47
CA VAL A 560 7.66 -24.27 -10.19
C VAL A 560 8.20 -24.59 -11.58
N ARG A 561 8.25 -25.88 -11.92
CA ARG A 561 8.83 -26.41 -13.17
C ARG A 561 7.85 -27.43 -13.79
N PRO A 562 7.30 -27.19 -15.01
CA PRO A 562 7.52 -26.00 -15.85
C PRO A 562 7.02 -24.69 -15.22
N LYS A 563 7.47 -23.55 -15.75
CA LYS A 563 7.09 -22.22 -15.23
C LYS A 563 5.57 -22.01 -15.30
N PRO A 564 4.94 -21.30 -14.35
CA PRO A 564 3.48 -21.07 -14.34
C PRO A 564 2.92 -20.48 -15.66
N GLN A 565 3.71 -19.69 -16.38
CA GLN A 565 3.34 -19.12 -17.68
C GLN A 565 3.13 -20.20 -18.75
N VAL A 566 3.90 -21.29 -18.71
CA VAL A 566 3.74 -22.40 -19.66
C VAL A 566 2.39 -23.09 -19.43
N ASN A 567 2.04 -23.35 -18.17
CA ASN A 567 0.73 -23.87 -17.80
C ASN A 567 -0.40 -22.93 -18.26
N ALA A 568 -0.27 -21.63 -18.01
CA ALA A 568 -1.28 -20.63 -18.40
C ALA A 568 -1.51 -20.58 -19.91
N ILE A 569 -0.46 -20.73 -20.73
CA ILE A 569 -0.60 -20.79 -22.19
C ILE A 569 -1.34 -22.07 -22.60
N CYS A 570 -0.96 -23.23 -22.08
CA CYS A 570 -1.60 -24.51 -22.43
C CYS A 570 -3.02 -24.68 -21.86
N GLN A 571 -3.41 -23.89 -20.86
CA GLN A 571 -4.78 -23.89 -20.30
C GLN A 571 -5.79 -23.13 -21.18
N ASP A 572 -5.31 -22.23 -22.06
CA ASP A 572 -6.14 -21.40 -22.95
C ASP A 572 -5.89 -21.82 -24.40
N ARG A 573 -6.87 -22.48 -25.04
CA ARG A 573 -6.72 -23.02 -26.40
C ARG A 573 -6.39 -21.95 -27.43
N TYR A 574 -6.93 -20.73 -27.28
CA TYR A 574 -6.61 -19.64 -28.20
C TYR A 574 -5.17 -19.13 -27.98
N ALA A 575 -4.74 -18.95 -26.73
CA ALA A 575 -3.37 -18.56 -26.41
C ALA A 575 -2.37 -19.62 -26.87
N GLU A 576 -2.69 -20.90 -26.65
CA GLU A 576 -1.93 -22.06 -27.10
C GLU A 576 -1.72 -22.05 -28.62
N LYS A 577 -2.81 -21.98 -29.39
CA LYS A 577 -2.75 -21.94 -30.85
C LYS A 577 -2.04 -20.69 -31.37
N SER A 578 -2.26 -19.55 -30.72
CA SER A 578 -1.59 -18.29 -31.06
C SER A 578 -0.08 -18.39 -30.82
N PHE A 579 0.35 -19.01 -29.73
CA PHE A 579 1.75 -19.26 -29.44
C PHE A 579 2.39 -20.10 -30.55
N VAL A 580 1.78 -21.22 -30.94
CA VAL A 580 2.30 -22.09 -32.01
C VAL A 580 2.33 -21.37 -33.36
N LYS A 581 1.26 -20.64 -33.71
CA LYS A 581 1.17 -19.86 -34.95
C LYS A 581 2.26 -18.78 -35.02
N ASN A 582 2.56 -18.11 -33.91
CA ASN A 582 3.60 -17.08 -33.83
C ASN A 582 5.02 -17.65 -34.04
N LEU A 583 5.23 -18.95 -33.83
CA LEU A 583 6.47 -19.65 -34.17
C LEU A 583 6.56 -20.03 -35.66
N GLY A 584 5.55 -19.71 -36.47
CA GLY A 584 5.47 -20.13 -37.86
C GLY A 584 5.16 -21.63 -38.03
N ILE A 585 4.67 -22.29 -36.97
CA ILE A 585 4.31 -23.71 -36.99
C ILE A 585 2.83 -23.83 -37.38
N ALA A 586 2.54 -24.80 -38.24
CA ALA A 586 1.19 -25.02 -38.75
C ALA A 586 0.24 -25.51 -37.65
N THR A 587 -0.95 -24.89 -37.58
CA THR A 587 -2.09 -25.32 -36.77
C THR A 587 -3.34 -25.44 -37.65
N ALA A 588 -4.43 -26.01 -37.12
CA ALA A 588 -5.75 -25.78 -37.70
C ALA A 588 -6.01 -24.26 -37.84
N PRO A 589 -6.75 -23.79 -38.86
CA PRO A 589 -7.26 -22.42 -38.87
C PRO A 589 -8.11 -22.19 -37.63
N PHE A 590 -7.97 -21.06 -36.95
CA PHE A 590 -8.72 -20.83 -35.71
C PHE A 590 -9.10 -19.37 -35.51
N GLU A 591 -10.23 -19.15 -34.83
CA GLU A 591 -10.72 -17.84 -34.42
C GLU A 591 -11.33 -17.91 -33.00
N LYS A 592 -11.20 -16.81 -32.24
CA LYS A 592 -11.81 -16.69 -30.91
C LYS A 592 -13.24 -16.18 -31.07
N VAL A 593 -14.17 -16.78 -30.33
CA VAL A 593 -15.60 -16.50 -30.43
C VAL A 593 -16.18 -16.27 -29.04
N LYS A 594 -16.92 -15.18 -28.85
CA LYS A 594 -17.57 -14.80 -27.59
C LYS A 594 -19.09 -14.70 -27.68
N SER A 595 -19.66 -14.67 -28.87
CA SER A 595 -21.11 -14.66 -29.08
C SER A 595 -21.54 -15.52 -30.27
N LEU A 596 -22.85 -15.80 -30.36
CA LEU A 596 -23.45 -16.53 -31.48
C LEU A 596 -23.26 -15.79 -32.81
N GLU A 597 -23.27 -14.46 -32.79
CA GLU A 597 -23.00 -13.61 -33.95
C GLU A 597 -21.55 -13.76 -34.41
N GLU A 598 -20.59 -13.64 -33.47
CA GLU A 598 -19.17 -13.86 -33.76
C GLU A 598 -18.91 -15.29 -34.30
N LEU A 599 -19.66 -16.30 -33.82
CA LEU A 599 -19.57 -17.67 -34.33
C LEU A 599 -19.94 -17.73 -35.81
N LYS A 600 -21.08 -17.14 -36.18
CA LYS A 600 -21.58 -17.12 -37.57
C LYS A 600 -20.61 -16.38 -38.49
N GLU A 601 -20.07 -15.25 -38.04
CA GLU A 601 -19.06 -14.51 -38.78
C GLU A 601 -17.77 -15.31 -38.97
N SER A 602 -17.28 -15.97 -37.91
CA SER A 602 -16.06 -16.78 -37.96
C SER A 602 -16.24 -18.00 -38.88
N LEU A 603 -17.43 -18.62 -38.88
CA LEU A 603 -17.78 -19.71 -39.80
C LEU A 603 -17.78 -19.27 -41.26
N SER A 604 -18.14 -18.02 -41.56
CA SER A 604 -18.05 -17.50 -42.94
C SER A 604 -16.61 -17.42 -43.47
N ARG A 605 -15.62 -17.31 -42.56
CA ARG A 605 -14.18 -17.24 -42.89
C ARG A 605 -13.48 -18.60 -42.84
N ILE A 606 -13.74 -19.40 -41.80
CA ILE A 606 -13.13 -20.72 -41.60
C ILE A 606 -13.79 -21.79 -42.47
N GLY A 607 -15.11 -21.71 -42.67
CA GLY A 607 -15.90 -22.69 -43.40
C GLY A 607 -16.30 -23.93 -42.60
N PHE A 608 -16.86 -24.90 -43.32
CA PHE A 608 -17.31 -26.20 -42.79
C PHE A 608 -16.53 -27.36 -43.44
N PRO A 609 -16.33 -28.49 -42.74
CA PRO A 609 -16.63 -28.68 -41.32
C PRO A 609 -15.66 -27.92 -40.41
N SER A 610 -16.12 -27.60 -39.21
CA SER A 610 -15.33 -26.95 -38.15
C SER A 610 -15.67 -27.54 -36.78
N VAL A 611 -14.87 -27.25 -35.77
CA VAL A 611 -15.06 -27.73 -34.40
C VAL A 611 -15.04 -26.52 -33.47
N LEU A 612 -16.15 -26.30 -32.77
CA LEU A 612 -16.25 -25.31 -31.72
C LEU A 612 -15.83 -25.95 -30.40
N LYS A 613 -14.89 -25.35 -29.67
CA LYS A 613 -14.39 -25.86 -28.39
C LYS A 613 -14.42 -24.76 -27.32
N SER A 614 -14.61 -25.13 -26.06
CA SER A 614 -14.43 -24.21 -24.93
C SER A 614 -12.98 -23.75 -24.90
N ASN A 615 -12.77 -22.45 -24.70
CA ASN A 615 -11.43 -21.89 -24.68
C ASN A 615 -10.61 -22.40 -23.48
N ASN A 616 -11.29 -22.65 -22.35
CA ASN A 616 -10.70 -23.22 -21.13
C ASN A 616 -11.52 -24.43 -20.67
N PHE A 617 -10.96 -25.21 -19.73
CA PHE A 617 -11.62 -26.33 -19.04
C PHE A 617 -12.09 -27.52 -19.91
N GLY A 618 -11.78 -27.53 -21.21
CA GLY A 618 -12.10 -28.65 -22.09
C GLY A 618 -11.08 -29.79 -21.93
N TYR A 619 -11.55 -31.02 -21.77
CA TYR A 619 -10.71 -32.24 -21.69
C TYR A 619 -11.48 -33.45 -22.23
N ASP A 620 -10.78 -34.44 -22.81
CA ASP A 620 -11.37 -35.72 -23.28
C ASP A 620 -12.65 -35.53 -24.11
N GLY A 621 -12.66 -34.52 -25.00
CA GLY A 621 -13.80 -34.19 -25.85
C GLY A 621 -15.02 -33.54 -25.17
N LYS A 622 -14.93 -33.16 -23.89
CA LYS A 622 -15.95 -32.34 -23.23
C LYS A 622 -15.80 -30.88 -23.63
N GLY A 623 -16.93 -30.21 -23.81
CA GLY A 623 -16.97 -28.80 -24.20
C GLY A 623 -16.56 -28.57 -25.66
N GLN A 624 -16.80 -29.54 -26.54
CA GLN A 624 -16.61 -29.35 -27.98
C GLN A 624 -17.79 -29.89 -28.80
N HIS A 625 -18.03 -29.28 -29.96
CA HIS A 625 -19.04 -29.71 -30.91
C HIS A 625 -18.55 -29.51 -32.35
N THR A 626 -18.69 -30.55 -33.19
CA THR A 626 -18.41 -30.44 -34.63
C THR A 626 -19.61 -29.79 -35.33
N ILE A 627 -19.33 -28.76 -36.11
CA ILE A 627 -20.30 -28.05 -36.94
C ILE A 627 -20.05 -28.46 -38.39
N LYS A 628 -20.94 -29.26 -38.96
CA LYS A 628 -20.82 -29.77 -40.34
C LYS A 628 -21.57 -28.91 -41.34
N GLN A 629 -22.63 -28.27 -40.89
CA GLN A 629 -23.51 -27.43 -41.70
C GLN A 629 -24.15 -26.34 -40.84
N GLU A 630 -24.77 -25.34 -41.48
CA GLU A 630 -25.32 -24.17 -40.80
C GLU A 630 -26.41 -24.51 -39.76
N SER A 631 -27.18 -25.58 -39.98
CA SER A 631 -28.21 -26.03 -39.02
C SER A 631 -27.63 -26.52 -37.69
N ASP A 632 -26.34 -26.82 -37.62
CA ASP A 632 -25.70 -27.33 -36.40
C ASP A 632 -25.33 -26.19 -35.44
N ILE A 633 -25.29 -24.94 -35.91
CA ILE A 633 -24.82 -23.77 -35.16
C ILE A 633 -25.59 -23.57 -33.84
N PRO A 634 -26.93 -23.59 -33.80
CA PRO A 634 -27.66 -23.37 -32.55
C PRO A 634 -27.33 -24.43 -31.49
N VAL A 635 -27.24 -25.70 -31.90
CA VAL A 635 -26.92 -26.83 -31.02
C VAL A 635 -25.48 -26.74 -30.52
N ALA A 636 -24.55 -26.32 -31.39
CA ALA A 636 -23.16 -26.09 -31.02
C ALA A 636 -23.07 -24.99 -29.94
N TRP A 637 -23.79 -23.88 -30.15
CA TRP A 637 -23.77 -22.73 -29.24
C TRP A 637 -24.42 -23.04 -27.88
N GLU A 638 -25.58 -23.72 -27.87
CA GLU A 638 -26.24 -24.15 -26.62
C GLU A 638 -25.32 -25.06 -25.79
N LYS A 639 -24.62 -25.99 -26.44
CA LYS A 639 -23.62 -26.82 -25.76
C LYS A 639 -22.46 -26.01 -25.20
N MET A 640 -22.05 -24.94 -25.88
CA MET A 640 -21.02 -24.05 -25.37
C MET A 640 -21.47 -23.26 -24.15
N GLU A 641 -22.70 -22.74 -24.15
CA GLU A 641 -23.28 -22.02 -23.01
C GLU A 641 -23.41 -22.90 -21.76
N SER A 642 -23.54 -24.22 -21.94
CA SER A 642 -23.55 -25.18 -20.82
C SER A 642 -22.19 -25.33 -20.13
N VAL A 643 -21.09 -24.88 -20.76
CA VAL A 643 -19.73 -24.93 -20.21
C VAL A 643 -19.40 -23.58 -19.58
N LYS A 644 -18.83 -23.59 -18.36
CA LYS A 644 -18.38 -22.37 -17.65
C LYS A 644 -17.09 -21.78 -18.27
N SER A 645 -17.12 -21.45 -19.55
CA SER A 645 -16.00 -20.80 -20.27
C SER A 645 -16.45 -19.43 -20.77
N GLU A 646 -15.66 -18.39 -20.51
CA GLU A 646 -15.99 -17.01 -20.94
C GLU A 646 -15.90 -16.81 -22.46
N SER A 647 -15.27 -17.75 -23.16
CA SER A 647 -15.15 -17.74 -24.62
C SER A 647 -14.97 -19.14 -25.18
N ALA A 648 -15.11 -19.25 -26.50
CA ALA A 648 -14.86 -20.44 -27.30
C ALA A 648 -13.79 -20.18 -28.35
N ILE A 649 -13.24 -21.25 -28.90
CA ILE A 649 -12.38 -21.25 -30.08
C ILE A 649 -13.08 -22.05 -31.18
N LEU A 650 -13.21 -21.46 -32.36
CA LEU A 650 -13.64 -22.16 -33.57
C LEU A 650 -12.40 -22.61 -34.33
N GLU A 651 -12.26 -23.90 -34.56
CA GLU A 651 -11.16 -24.48 -35.35
C GLU A 651 -11.68 -25.09 -36.66
N GLY A 652 -10.98 -24.84 -37.76
CA GLY A 652 -11.22 -25.53 -39.02
C GLY A 652 -10.88 -27.01 -38.91
N PHE A 653 -11.67 -27.87 -39.53
CA PHE A 653 -11.44 -29.31 -39.45
C PHE A 653 -10.19 -29.70 -40.26
N VAL A 654 -9.26 -30.44 -39.63
CA VAL A 654 -8.05 -30.92 -40.28
C VAL A 654 -8.31 -32.32 -40.85
N ASN A 655 -8.18 -32.48 -42.16
CA ASN A 655 -8.26 -33.80 -42.82
C ASN A 655 -6.93 -34.55 -42.64
N PHE A 656 -6.77 -35.20 -41.49
CA PHE A 656 -5.59 -35.97 -41.14
C PHE A 656 -5.76 -37.47 -41.42
N THR A 657 -4.63 -38.17 -41.60
CA THR A 657 -4.56 -39.62 -41.76
C THR A 657 -4.04 -40.33 -40.50
N MET A 658 -3.35 -39.60 -39.62
CA MET A 658 -2.82 -40.14 -38.37
C MET A 658 -2.72 -39.05 -37.30
N GLU A 659 -3.01 -39.38 -36.06
CA GLU A 659 -2.69 -38.55 -34.90
C GLU A 659 -1.37 -39.06 -34.30
N VAL A 660 -0.45 -38.16 -33.99
CA VAL A 660 0.84 -38.50 -33.39
C VAL A 660 1.14 -37.60 -32.21
N SER A 661 2.08 -38.00 -31.36
CA SER A 661 2.64 -37.11 -30.35
C SER A 661 4.14 -37.29 -30.19
N VAL A 662 4.81 -36.22 -29.76
CA VAL A 662 6.23 -36.25 -29.37
C VAL A 662 6.34 -35.66 -27.96
N LEU A 663 7.04 -36.37 -27.08
CA LEU A 663 7.36 -35.89 -25.74
C LEU A 663 8.78 -35.35 -25.72
N VAL A 664 8.96 -34.15 -25.16
CA VAL A 664 10.27 -33.49 -25.02
C VAL A 664 10.52 -33.21 -23.55
N ALA A 665 11.64 -33.70 -23.03
CA ALA A 665 12.16 -33.32 -21.72
C ALA A 665 13.29 -32.29 -21.90
N ARG A 666 13.27 -31.22 -21.10
CA ARG A 666 14.32 -30.18 -21.08
C ARG A 666 14.72 -29.86 -19.65
N THR A 667 16.01 -29.86 -19.36
CA THR A 667 16.59 -29.53 -18.04
C THR A 667 16.89 -28.04 -17.92
N LEU A 668 17.23 -27.60 -16.71
CA LEU A 668 17.65 -26.21 -16.40
C LEU A 668 18.84 -25.72 -17.22
N ASP A 669 19.80 -26.61 -17.49
CA ASP A 669 21.00 -26.32 -18.29
C ASP A 669 20.75 -26.47 -19.80
N GLY A 670 19.49 -26.63 -20.22
CA GLY A 670 19.08 -26.68 -21.62
C GLY A 670 19.33 -28.01 -22.32
N GLN A 671 19.76 -29.06 -21.62
CA GLN A 671 19.82 -30.40 -22.21
C GLN A 671 18.41 -30.87 -22.57
N LYS A 672 18.28 -31.47 -23.76
CA LYS A 672 17.00 -31.89 -24.33
C LYS A 672 17.06 -33.35 -24.74
N LYS A 673 15.97 -34.08 -24.48
CA LYS A 673 15.74 -35.44 -24.99
C LYS A 673 14.31 -35.56 -25.49
N THR A 674 14.13 -36.30 -26.58
CA THR A 674 12.82 -36.55 -27.18
C THR A 674 12.52 -38.04 -27.16
N PHE A 675 11.30 -38.40 -26.81
CA PHE A 675 10.78 -39.74 -27.12
C PHE A 675 10.51 -39.88 -28.62
N PRO A 676 10.52 -41.11 -29.17
CA PRO A 676 10.17 -41.32 -30.57
C PRO A 676 8.75 -40.83 -30.86
N VAL A 677 8.49 -40.51 -32.13
CA VAL A 677 7.14 -40.18 -32.59
C VAL A 677 6.25 -41.40 -32.43
N VAL A 678 5.13 -41.24 -31.71
CA VAL A 678 4.16 -42.31 -31.46
C VAL A 678 2.84 -42.03 -32.17
N GLU A 679 2.18 -43.08 -32.66
CA GLU A 679 0.82 -42.99 -33.21
C GLU A 679 -0.19 -43.10 -32.08
N ASN A 680 -1.19 -42.23 -32.09
CA ASN A 680 -2.27 -42.20 -31.11
C ASN A 680 -3.59 -42.50 -31.82
N ARG A 681 -4.42 -43.36 -31.21
CA ARG A 681 -5.78 -43.65 -31.70
C ARG A 681 -6.77 -43.31 -30.62
N HIS A 682 -7.66 -42.36 -30.94
CA HIS A 682 -8.73 -41.93 -30.05
C HIS A 682 -10.05 -42.60 -30.42
N GLU A 683 -10.82 -43.00 -29.41
CA GLU A 683 -12.20 -43.43 -29.54
C GLU A 683 -13.07 -42.51 -28.67
N ASN A 684 -14.14 -41.96 -29.25
CA ASN A 684 -14.99 -40.98 -28.56
C ASN A 684 -14.21 -39.82 -27.92
N HIS A 685 -13.15 -39.35 -28.61
CA HIS A 685 -12.24 -38.30 -28.14
C HIS A 685 -11.40 -38.64 -26.90
N ILE A 686 -11.28 -39.92 -26.54
CA ILE A 686 -10.42 -40.42 -25.47
C ILE A 686 -9.34 -41.30 -26.06
N LEU A 687 -8.09 -41.11 -25.65
CA LEU A 687 -6.97 -41.94 -26.13
C LEU A 687 -7.23 -43.41 -25.76
N LYS A 688 -7.36 -44.26 -26.78
CA LYS A 688 -7.55 -45.70 -26.60
C LYS A 688 -6.23 -46.45 -26.72
N GLN A 689 -5.44 -46.16 -27.75
CA GLN A 689 -4.19 -46.84 -28.03
C GLN A 689 -3.06 -45.88 -28.37
N THR A 690 -1.85 -46.22 -27.94
CA THR A 690 -0.60 -45.64 -28.45
C THR A 690 0.26 -46.75 -29.05
N ILE A 691 0.77 -46.53 -30.26
CA ILE A 691 1.58 -47.48 -31.03
C ILE A 691 2.95 -46.86 -31.32
N VAL A 692 4.01 -47.64 -31.07
CA VAL A 692 5.40 -47.18 -31.16
C VAL A 692 6.25 -48.13 -32.00
N PRO A 693 7.05 -47.63 -32.95
CA PRO A 693 7.07 -46.24 -33.45
C PRO A 693 5.87 -45.97 -34.38
N ALA A 694 5.53 -44.68 -34.56
CA ALA A 694 4.55 -44.25 -35.55
C ALA A 694 4.96 -44.69 -36.97
N GLN A 695 3.99 -45.21 -37.73
CA GLN A 695 4.21 -45.69 -39.10
C GLN A 695 4.11 -44.54 -40.12
N VAL A 696 5.04 -43.60 -40.05
CA VAL A 696 5.18 -42.46 -40.97
C VAL A 696 6.59 -42.40 -41.55
N SER A 697 6.80 -41.61 -42.62
CA SER A 697 8.12 -41.45 -43.23
C SER A 697 9.13 -40.83 -42.25
N GLU A 698 10.42 -41.12 -42.46
CA GLU A 698 11.49 -40.52 -41.64
C GLU A 698 11.52 -38.99 -41.72
N GLU A 699 11.15 -38.42 -42.87
CA GLU A 699 11.00 -36.97 -43.03
C GLU A 699 9.89 -36.42 -42.13
N THR A 700 8.71 -37.06 -42.11
CA THR A 700 7.60 -36.68 -41.24
C THR A 700 7.97 -36.86 -39.77
N LYS A 701 8.67 -37.94 -39.40
CA LYS A 701 9.17 -38.13 -38.02
C LYS A 701 10.08 -36.99 -37.61
N LYS A 702 11.09 -36.69 -38.43
CA LYS A 702 12.04 -35.61 -38.17
C LYS A 702 11.30 -34.27 -38.01
N LYS A 703 10.35 -33.97 -38.90
CA LYS A 703 9.57 -32.73 -38.85
C LYS A 703 8.74 -32.61 -37.56
N ALA A 704 8.08 -33.70 -37.13
CA ALA A 704 7.32 -33.71 -35.87
C ALA A 704 8.24 -33.51 -34.66
N THR A 705 9.42 -34.14 -34.64
CA THR A 705 10.42 -33.97 -33.59
C THR A 705 10.99 -32.55 -33.56
N ASP A 706 11.33 -31.97 -34.72
CA ASP A 706 11.85 -30.59 -34.83
C ASP A 706 10.82 -29.57 -34.33
N ILE A 707 9.52 -29.76 -34.67
CA ILE A 707 8.41 -28.93 -34.17
C ILE A 707 8.32 -28.98 -32.65
N ALA A 708 8.36 -30.19 -32.07
CA ALA A 708 8.26 -30.35 -30.62
C ALA A 708 9.47 -29.74 -29.88
N LEU A 709 10.67 -29.85 -30.44
CA LEU A 709 11.88 -29.21 -29.93
C LEU A 709 11.80 -27.68 -30.00
N ALA A 710 11.30 -27.12 -31.10
CA ALA A 710 11.13 -25.68 -31.27
C ALA A 710 10.13 -25.11 -30.24
N ILE A 711 9.01 -25.81 -30.01
CA ILE A 711 8.02 -25.45 -28.98
C ILE A 711 8.66 -25.50 -27.58
N ALA A 712 9.38 -26.57 -27.25
CA ALA A 712 10.03 -26.70 -25.94
C ALA A 712 11.09 -25.60 -25.70
N GLU A 713 11.79 -25.18 -26.75
CA GLU A 713 12.74 -24.06 -26.69
C GLU A 713 12.03 -22.72 -26.48
N ALA A 714 10.98 -22.46 -27.25
CA ALA A 714 10.20 -21.22 -27.16
C ALA A 714 9.50 -21.05 -25.80
N PHE A 715 9.14 -22.16 -25.14
CA PHE A 715 8.65 -22.13 -23.76
C PHE A 715 9.74 -21.87 -22.71
N ASP A 716 11.03 -21.92 -23.08
CA ASP A 716 12.13 -22.10 -22.13
C ASP A 716 11.80 -23.22 -21.13
N LEU A 717 11.40 -24.37 -21.66
CA LEU A 717 10.85 -25.48 -20.87
C LEU A 717 11.87 -25.96 -19.83
N VAL A 718 11.40 -26.19 -18.61
CA VAL A 718 12.10 -27.02 -17.61
C VAL A 718 11.11 -28.05 -17.09
N GLY A 719 11.34 -29.31 -17.42
CA GLY A 719 10.37 -30.38 -17.18
C GLY A 719 10.09 -31.16 -18.46
N LEU A 720 8.82 -31.46 -18.71
CA LEU A 720 8.38 -32.26 -19.86
C LEU A 720 7.17 -31.60 -20.53
N VAL A 721 7.11 -31.67 -21.85
CA VAL A 721 5.92 -31.30 -22.64
C VAL A 721 5.61 -32.41 -23.63
N ALA A 722 4.34 -32.72 -23.82
CA ALA A 722 3.85 -33.50 -24.93
C ALA A 722 3.22 -32.56 -25.96
N VAL A 723 3.57 -32.76 -27.23
CA VAL A 723 2.99 -32.02 -28.36
C VAL A 723 2.20 -33.01 -29.19
N GLU A 724 0.89 -32.81 -29.25
CA GLU A 724 -0.01 -33.59 -30.09
C GLU A 724 -0.13 -32.96 -31.48
N MET A 725 -0.10 -33.80 -32.50
CA MET A 725 -0.03 -33.38 -33.89
C MET A 725 -0.90 -34.27 -34.78
N PHE A 726 -1.39 -33.68 -35.86
CA PHE A 726 -2.04 -34.35 -36.96
C PHE A 726 -1.09 -34.47 -38.14
N ILE A 727 -1.06 -35.66 -38.75
CA ILE A 727 -0.35 -35.93 -40.00
C ILE A 727 -1.37 -35.98 -41.12
N LYS A 728 -1.19 -35.15 -42.15
CA LYS A 728 -2.02 -35.14 -43.36
C LYS A 728 -1.52 -36.19 -44.37
N ALA A 729 -2.36 -36.49 -45.37
CA ALA A 729 -2.02 -37.46 -46.43
C ALA A 729 -0.74 -37.12 -47.23
N ASP A 730 -0.38 -35.83 -47.29
CA ASP A 730 0.84 -35.32 -47.92
C ASP A 730 2.08 -35.39 -47.00
N GLY A 731 1.96 -35.95 -45.79
CA GLY A 731 3.02 -36.02 -44.79
C GLY A 731 3.25 -34.73 -44.00
N SER A 732 2.46 -33.67 -44.25
CA SER A 732 2.54 -32.44 -43.47
C SER A 732 2.04 -32.62 -42.04
N VAL A 733 2.69 -31.90 -41.12
CA VAL A 733 2.47 -31.98 -39.67
C VAL A 733 1.76 -30.70 -39.21
N VAL A 734 0.67 -30.85 -38.46
CA VAL A 734 -0.15 -29.76 -37.93
C VAL A 734 -0.29 -29.94 -36.42
N VAL A 735 0.06 -28.96 -35.61
CA VAL A 735 -0.07 -29.05 -34.15
C VAL A 735 -1.53 -28.95 -33.73
N ASN A 736 -1.96 -29.90 -32.89
CA ASN A 736 -3.28 -29.92 -32.29
C ASN A 736 -3.29 -29.20 -30.94
N GLU A 737 -2.61 -29.73 -29.93
CA GLU A 737 -2.54 -29.18 -28.58
C GLU A 737 -1.24 -29.60 -27.86
N MET A 738 -0.98 -29.03 -26.69
CA MET A 738 0.23 -29.26 -25.92
C MET A 738 -0.10 -29.49 -24.43
N ALA A 739 0.58 -30.45 -23.82
CA ALA A 739 0.44 -30.77 -22.40
C ALA A 739 1.80 -30.62 -21.69
N PRO A 740 2.04 -29.57 -20.88
CA PRO A 740 3.33 -29.30 -20.24
C PRO A 740 3.53 -30.16 -18.98
N ARG A 741 3.36 -31.48 -19.13
CA ARG A 741 3.41 -32.51 -18.09
C ARG A 741 3.60 -33.90 -18.72
N PRO A 742 3.86 -34.96 -17.92
CA PRO A 742 3.67 -36.33 -18.37
C PRO A 742 2.31 -36.53 -19.05
N HIS A 743 2.29 -37.31 -20.13
CA HIS A 743 1.15 -37.47 -21.00
C HIS A 743 0.74 -38.94 -21.16
N ASN A 744 -0.54 -39.16 -21.44
CA ASN A 744 -1.12 -40.50 -21.56
C ASN A 744 -0.44 -41.31 -22.68
N SER A 745 -0.17 -40.66 -23.82
CA SER A 745 0.56 -41.26 -24.94
C SER A 745 2.01 -41.61 -24.64
N GLY A 746 2.56 -41.23 -23.49
CA GLY A 746 3.89 -41.63 -23.07
C GLY A 746 3.92 -42.85 -22.16
N HIS A 747 2.77 -43.41 -21.73
CA HIS A 747 2.76 -44.43 -20.66
C HIS A 747 3.49 -45.71 -21.02
N TRP A 748 3.49 -46.08 -22.31
CA TRP A 748 4.27 -47.19 -22.84
C TRP A 748 5.76 -47.13 -22.46
N SER A 749 6.31 -45.93 -22.23
CA SER A 749 7.74 -45.75 -21.90
C SER A 749 8.12 -46.30 -20.52
N ILE A 750 7.16 -46.68 -19.66
CA ILE A 750 7.47 -47.35 -18.39
C ILE A 750 8.15 -48.70 -18.68
N GLU A 751 7.59 -49.48 -19.59
CA GLU A 751 8.15 -50.78 -19.99
C GLU A 751 9.04 -50.67 -21.24
N GLY A 752 8.71 -49.75 -22.13
CA GLY A 752 9.28 -49.70 -23.47
C GLY A 752 10.56 -48.89 -23.60
N CYS A 753 11.00 -48.17 -22.58
CA CYS A 753 12.22 -47.36 -22.61
C CYS A 753 13.12 -47.65 -21.40
N GLN A 754 14.42 -47.41 -21.56
CA GLN A 754 15.35 -47.41 -20.43
C GLN A 754 14.97 -46.35 -19.37
N THR A 755 14.48 -45.19 -19.83
CA THR A 755 13.98 -44.13 -18.95
C THR A 755 12.55 -43.76 -19.35
N SER A 756 11.61 -43.99 -18.45
CA SER A 756 10.21 -43.61 -18.66
C SER A 756 10.03 -42.09 -18.69
N GLN A 757 8.93 -41.62 -19.28
CA GLN A 757 8.57 -40.19 -19.26
C GLN A 757 8.51 -39.62 -17.83
N PHE A 758 8.12 -40.42 -16.84
CA PHE A 758 8.00 -40.00 -15.45
C PHE A 758 9.38 -39.81 -14.84
N GLN A 759 10.31 -40.74 -15.09
CA GLN A 759 11.69 -40.58 -14.65
C GLN A 759 12.39 -39.43 -15.39
N GLN A 760 12.15 -39.25 -16.70
CA GLN A 760 12.64 -38.08 -17.43
C GLN A 760 12.07 -36.78 -16.88
N HIS A 761 10.78 -36.72 -16.56
CA HIS A 761 10.15 -35.56 -15.96
C HIS A 761 10.81 -35.21 -14.61
N ILE A 762 10.97 -36.19 -13.72
CA ILE A 762 11.64 -35.99 -12.42
C ILE A 762 13.10 -35.52 -12.60
N ARG A 763 13.85 -36.13 -13.52
CA ARG A 763 15.22 -35.71 -13.84
C ARG A 763 15.26 -34.27 -14.35
N ALA A 764 14.37 -33.92 -15.27
CA ALA A 764 14.26 -32.58 -15.83
C ALA A 764 13.95 -31.52 -14.77
N VAL A 765 12.92 -31.75 -13.95
CA VAL A 765 12.53 -30.79 -12.89
C VAL A 765 13.57 -30.69 -11.79
N CYS A 766 14.32 -31.74 -11.49
CA CYS A 766 15.41 -31.71 -10.50
C CYS A 766 16.74 -31.22 -11.08
N GLY A 767 16.86 -31.06 -12.40
CA GLY A 767 18.11 -30.69 -13.09
C GLY A 767 19.14 -31.82 -13.17
N LEU A 768 18.73 -33.09 -13.09
CA LEU A 768 19.58 -34.26 -13.27
C LEU A 768 19.86 -34.55 -14.75
N PRO A 769 20.93 -35.29 -15.08
CA PRO A 769 21.15 -35.77 -16.45
C PRO A 769 19.95 -36.56 -16.98
N LEU A 770 19.54 -36.25 -18.22
CA LEU A 770 18.47 -36.99 -18.89
C LEU A 770 18.95 -38.37 -19.31
N GLY A 771 18.04 -39.34 -19.25
CA GLY A 771 18.32 -40.72 -19.67
C GLY A 771 18.01 -40.98 -21.14
N ASP A 772 18.22 -42.24 -21.52
CA ASP A 772 17.89 -42.76 -22.84
C ASP A 772 16.37 -42.96 -22.99
N THR A 773 15.86 -42.50 -24.14
CA THR A 773 14.45 -42.45 -24.52
C THR A 773 14.14 -43.33 -25.73
N GLU A 774 15.13 -44.06 -26.25
CA GLU A 774 14.91 -45.01 -27.33
C GLU A 774 14.08 -46.21 -26.85
N PRO A 775 13.23 -46.77 -27.71
CA PRO A 775 12.55 -48.03 -27.44
C PRO A 775 13.54 -49.17 -27.16
N LEU A 776 13.23 -50.00 -26.17
CA LEU A 776 13.98 -51.22 -25.88
C LEU A 776 13.68 -52.30 -26.93
N GLY A 777 14.75 -52.86 -27.50
CA GLY A 777 14.68 -53.91 -28.51
C GLY A 777 14.24 -53.42 -29.89
N GLU A 778 14.15 -54.35 -30.84
CA GLU A 778 13.74 -54.06 -32.23
C GLU A 778 12.21 -54.13 -32.44
N GLY A 779 11.46 -54.44 -31.38
CA GLY A 779 10.01 -54.68 -31.42
C GLY A 779 9.16 -53.41 -31.39
N LYS A 780 7.88 -53.57 -31.74
CA LYS A 780 6.88 -52.50 -31.61
C LYS A 780 6.29 -52.52 -30.20
N TRP A 781 5.93 -51.37 -29.66
CA TRP A 781 5.23 -51.28 -28.38
C TRP A 781 3.80 -50.80 -28.59
N MET A 782 2.88 -51.36 -27.81
CA MET A 782 1.50 -50.90 -27.78
C MET A 782 1.03 -50.71 -26.34
N MET A 783 0.47 -49.54 -26.07
CA MET A 783 -0.22 -49.24 -24.83
C MET A 783 -1.71 -49.07 -25.11
N GLU A 784 -2.56 -49.64 -24.25
CA GLU A 784 -4.01 -49.54 -24.34
C GLU A 784 -4.60 -49.04 -23.01
N ASN A 785 -5.48 -48.05 -23.06
CA ASN A 785 -6.17 -47.56 -21.87
C ASN A 785 -7.28 -48.53 -21.45
N LEU A 786 -7.40 -48.71 -20.13
CA LEU A 786 -8.49 -49.43 -19.49
C LEU A 786 -9.47 -48.41 -18.89
N LEU A 787 -10.56 -48.16 -19.60
CA LEU A 787 -11.57 -47.16 -19.26
C LEU A 787 -12.81 -47.80 -18.62
N GLY A 788 -13.33 -47.22 -17.53
CA GLY A 788 -14.57 -47.70 -16.90
C GLY A 788 -14.55 -49.22 -16.69
N ASP A 789 -15.57 -49.92 -17.20
CA ASP A 789 -15.71 -51.37 -17.00
C ASP A 789 -14.62 -52.22 -17.68
N GLU A 790 -13.87 -51.66 -18.63
CA GLU A 790 -12.72 -52.34 -19.24
C GLU A 790 -11.65 -52.67 -18.20
N ILE A 791 -11.60 -51.92 -17.08
CA ILE A 791 -10.69 -52.22 -15.98
C ILE A 791 -10.88 -53.64 -15.46
N ASN A 792 -12.08 -54.23 -15.55
CA ASN A 792 -12.35 -55.59 -15.08
C ASN A 792 -11.55 -56.66 -15.85
N GLN A 793 -10.95 -56.31 -16.99
CA GLN A 793 -10.09 -57.21 -17.76
C GLN A 793 -8.64 -57.24 -17.25
N TRP A 794 -8.27 -56.43 -16.26
CA TRP A 794 -6.87 -56.25 -15.84
C TRP A 794 -6.16 -57.56 -15.44
N MET A 795 -6.85 -58.48 -14.76
CA MET A 795 -6.29 -59.79 -14.40
C MET A 795 -6.01 -60.65 -15.63
N LYS A 796 -6.94 -60.66 -16.59
CA LYS A 796 -6.74 -61.37 -17.85
C LYS A 796 -5.55 -60.80 -18.64
N ARG A 797 -5.40 -59.47 -18.68
CA ARG A 797 -4.25 -58.84 -19.35
C ARG A 797 -2.92 -59.24 -18.70
N LEU A 798 -2.87 -59.38 -17.38
CA LEU A 798 -1.70 -59.93 -16.67
C LEU A 798 -1.43 -61.39 -17.06
N GLU A 799 -2.47 -62.23 -17.14
CA GLU A 799 -2.35 -63.63 -17.59
C GLU A 799 -1.85 -63.73 -19.05
N ASP A 800 -2.27 -62.79 -19.90
CA ASP A 800 -1.81 -62.67 -21.30
C ASP A 800 -0.35 -62.15 -21.41
N GLY A 801 0.31 -61.86 -20.29
CA GLY A 801 1.70 -61.38 -20.22
C GLY A 801 1.88 -59.90 -20.52
N GLU A 802 0.80 -59.11 -20.50
CA GLU A 802 0.88 -57.65 -20.60
C GLU A 802 1.33 -57.03 -19.26
N SER A 803 2.02 -55.90 -19.33
CA SER A 803 2.33 -55.11 -18.14
C SER A 803 1.18 -54.18 -17.82
N VAL A 804 0.49 -54.42 -16.69
CA VAL A 804 -0.73 -53.73 -16.34
C VAL A 804 -0.50 -52.75 -15.20
N HIS A 805 -0.99 -51.51 -15.37
CA HIS A 805 -0.96 -50.44 -14.38
C HIS A 805 -2.37 -50.08 -13.97
N VAL A 806 -2.74 -50.38 -12.72
CA VAL A 806 -4.02 -49.96 -12.12
C VAL A 806 -3.80 -48.76 -11.22
N TYR A 807 -4.53 -47.67 -11.47
CA TYR A 807 -4.27 -46.40 -10.78
C TYR A 807 -4.77 -46.36 -9.34
N GLY A 808 -5.70 -47.25 -8.96
CA GLY A 808 -6.26 -47.28 -7.60
C GLY A 808 -7.32 -46.19 -7.36
N LYS A 809 -8.03 -45.77 -8.41
CA LYS A 809 -9.16 -44.84 -8.27
C LYS A 809 -10.35 -45.57 -7.64
N PRO A 810 -11.05 -44.98 -6.65
CA PRO A 810 -12.05 -45.69 -5.85
C PRO A 810 -13.35 -46.03 -6.61
N GLU A 811 -13.67 -45.27 -7.65
CA GLU A 811 -14.94 -45.41 -8.39
C GLU A 811 -14.70 -45.71 -9.87
N ILE A 812 -15.37 -46.77 -10.35
CA ILE A 812 -15.49 -47.09 -11.77
C ILE A 812 -16.58 -46.19 -12.37
N LYS A 813 -16.21 -45.37 -13.36
CA LYS A 813 -17.15 -44.51 -14.10
C LYS A 813 -16.91 -44.68 -15.60
N PRO A 814 -17.97 -44.67 -16.44
CA PRO A 814 -17.83 -44.71 -17.88
C PRO A 814 -16.85 -43.64 -18.40
N GLY A 815 -15.94 -44.03 -19.29
CA GLY A 815 -14.92 -43.14 -19.87
C GLY A 815 -13.80 -42.70 -18.90
N ARG A 816 -13.85 -43.06 -17.61
CA ARG A 816 -12.78 -42.71 -16.66
C ARG A 816 -11.56 -43.60 -16.91
N LYS A 817 -10.39 -42.99 -17.08
CA LYS A 817 -9.10 -43.68 -17.13
C LYS A 817 -8.78 -44.31 -15.77
N LEU A 818 -8.85 -45.64 -15.66
CA LEU A 818 -8.65 -46.39 -14.41
C LEU A 818 -7.34 -47.19 -14.40
N GLY A 819 -6.80 -47.49 -15.57
CA GLY A 819 -5.50 -48.11 -15.75
C GLY A 819 -5.06 -48.08 -17.21
N HIS A 820 -3.92 -48.71 -17.48
CA HIS A 820 -3.49 -49.03 -18.83
C HIS A 820 -2.77 -50.39 -18.83
N SER A 821 -2.66 -51.00 -20.01
CA SER A 821 -1.77 -52.13 -20.23
C SER A 821 -0.79 -51.84 -21.36
N THR A 822 0.43 -52.33 -21.22
CA THR A 822 1.53 -52.17 -22.18
C THR A 822 2.04 -53.55 -22.59
N ARG A 823 2.28 -53.74 -23.89
CA ARG A 823 2.89 -54.97 -24.42
C ARG A 823 3.84 -54.69 -25.57
N ALA A 824 4.88 -55.50 -25.68
CA ALA A 824 5.67 -55.60 -26.90
C ALA A 824 4.88 -56.41 -27.93
N GLN A 825 4.67 -55.83 -29.12
CA GLN A 825 4.20 -56.56 -30.30
C GLN A 825 5.42 -57.20 -30.96
N LYS A 826 5.43 -58.53 -30.98
CA LYS A 826 6.42 -59.34 -31.69
C LYS A 826 6.24 -59.27 -33.20
#